data_AF-A0A1B8C101-F1
#
_entry.id   AF-A0A1B8C101-F1
#
_cell.length_a   1.000
_cell.length_b   1.000
_cell.length_c   1.000
_cell.angle_alpha   90.00
_cell.angle_beta   90.00
_cell.angle_gamma   90.00
#
_symmetry.space_group_name_H-M   'P 1'
#
loop_
_entity.id
_entity.type
_entity.pdbx_description
1 polymer ?
#
loop_
_entity_poly.entity_id
_entity_poly.type
_entity_poly.pdbx_seq_one_letter_code
_entity_poly.pdbx_strand_id
1 'polypeptide(L)'
;MAEVLALASSVITVIDLSAKVASWCSEYYANVKNARDDIERLQREAQGLKATLERVQSLCDGPNGVKLQESQSLREAVKDCKKQLDQLETKLEPRTTNKLMSRYGKRALRWPLKSKEVDGIMKKLGNCKDNISFSLQVDQEVQILDIHQKIVLDKLRSADNAEFDSHDEEHNARCYQGTRVELLRQIDTWASNRGSERIFWLNGMAGTGKSTISRTVAETFADKGDLGASFFFKRGEGDRGHAGMFMTTIATQLIQKVPSLAPHVQNAIEADPGISKKALKQQFDTLVLQPLGTIRTHPQKSSSIVIVIDALDECDREEDVRTIIRLFSQVKHITTSIQIKFFLTSRPELPIRLGFEDISGKYEGLALHQISEPIIKEDISAFLEHQLAMIREDYNKSVTQNRQLPAYWPGHTTIQSLVGMAIPLFIFATTVCRFINDRKCGQPKDQLAKVLKYETRSQASKLDATYLPVLDQLLVGVTISERRDLVEEFRQVIGSIIILASPLSATSLDRLLGVPEGTVDSRTDLLHSVLSVPSRPDHPIRLLHLSFRDFLVDTEKRETNPFWVDEKDAHNNFVAFSHDSRLLASASDDNTVKVWDAATGTLQQTLEGHSGSVSSVAFSHDSKLLASASDDNTVKVWDAATGTLQQTLEGHSGSVSSVAFSHDSRLLASASYDKTVKVWDAATGTLQQTLEGHSDAVSSVAFSHDSRLLASASYDNTVKVWDAATGTLQQTLEGHSGSVSSVAFSHDSKLLASASHDNTVKVWDAATGTLQQMLEGHSDWVSSVAFSHDSRLLASASYDNTVKVWDAATGTLQQTLEGHSGAVRSVAFSHDSKLLASASDDKTVKVWDAATGTLQQTLEGHSSWGRSVAFSHDSKLLASASADKTVKVWDAATGTLQQT
;
A
#
# COMPACT_ATOMS: atom_id res chain seq x y z
N MET A 1 -7.49 25.87 35.93
CA MET A 1 -8.26 27.14 36.02
C MET A 1 -7.69 28.16 37.01
N ALA A 2 -7.04 27.77 38.11
CA ALA A 2 -6.50 28.74 39.09
C ALA A 2 -5.23 29.50 38.63
N GLU A 3 -4.46 28.98 37.67
CA GLU A 3 -3.22 29.64 37.19
C GLU A 3 -3.42 30.62 36.03
N VAL A 4 -4.49 30.46 35.24
CA VAL A 4 -4.79 31.28 34.04
C VAL A 4 -5.22 32.71 34.42
N LEU A 5 -5.82 32.90 35.61
CA LEU A 5 -6.21 34.21 36.14
C LEU A 5 -5.04 35.04 36.74
N ALA A 6 -3.85 34.46 36.86
CA ALA A 6 -2.74 35.10 37.58
C ALA A 6 -2.11 36.28 36.83
N LEU A 7 -2.00 36.22 35.48
CA LEU A 7 -1.38 37.29 34.70
C LEU A 7 -2.29 38.53 34.61
N ALA A 8 -3.57 38.36 34.26
CA ALA A 8 -4.51 39.47 34.14
C ALA A 8 -4.65 40.23 35.48
N SER A 9 -4.77 39.50 36.59
CA SER A 9 -4.76 40.07 37.94
C SER A 9 -3.45 40.80 38.28
N SER A 10 -2.31 40.22 37.89
CA SER A 10 -1.00 40.85 38.09
C SER A 10 -0.87 42.15 37.28
N VAL A 11 -1.28 42.16 36.00
CA VAL A 11 -1.25 43.35 35.13
C VAL A 11 -2.11 44.46 35.72
N ILE A 12 -3.34 44.17 36.16
CA ILE A 12 -4.22 45.14 36.84
C ILE A 12 -3.53 45.71 38.08
N THR A 13 -2.89 44.85 38.90
CA THR A 13 -2.17 45.29 40.09
C THR A 13 -1.01 46.25 39.73
N VAL A 14 -0.27 45.97 38.65
CA VAL A 14 0.84 46.84 38.20
C VAL A 14 0.33 48.16 37.63
N ILE A 15 -0.82 48.17 36.95
CA ILE A 15 -1.49 49.39 36.47
C ILE A 15 -1.87 50.29 37.65
N ASP A 16 -2.49 49.73 38.70
CA ASP A 16 -2.86 50.45 39.91
C ASP A 16 -1.63 51.01 40.64
N LEU A 17 -0.57 50.21 40.78
CA LEU A 17 0.71 50.65 41.37
C LEU A 17 1.33 51.81 40.58
N SER A 18 1.33 51.71 39.24
CA SER A 18 1.85 52.78 38.37
C SER A 18 1.05 54.07 38.51
N ALA A 19 -0.28 53.96 38.63
CA ALA A 19 -1.17 55.09 38.87
C ALA A 19 -0.94 55.73 40.25
N LYS A 20 -0.73 54.93 41.29
CA LYS A 20 -0.40 55.41 42.64
C LYS A 20 0.95 56.12 42.66
N VAL A 21 1.98 55.56 42.03
CA VAL A 21 3.30 56.22 41.89
C VAL A 21 3.17 57.56 41.17
N ALA A 22 2.38 57.65 40.09
CA ALA A 22 2.13 58.91 39.38
C ALA A 22 1.35 59.93 40.23
N SER A 23 0.41 59.46 41.06
CA SER A 23 -0.32 60.29 42.04
C SER A 23 0.62 60.87 43.10
N TRP A 24 1.50 60.04 43.67
CA TRP A 24 2.51 60.50 44.62
C TRP A 24 3.44 61.53 43.99
N CYS A 25 3.91 61.30 42.75
CA CYS A 25 4.70 62.28 42.01
C CYS A 25 3.95 63.62 41.84
N SER A 26 2.65 63.59 41.56
CA SER A 26 1.82 64.80 41.45
C SER A 26 1.70 65.56 42.78
N GLU A 27 1.58 64.84 43.90
CA GLU A 27 1.53 65.44 45.24
C GLU A 27 2.88 66.05 45.65
N TYR A 28 4.01 65.39 45.33
CA TYR A 28 5.34 65.98 45.53
C TYR A 28 5.60 67.16 44.59
N TYR A 29 5.11 67.14 43.34
CA TYR A 29 5.25 68.24 42.40
C TYR A 29 4.59 69.54 42.91
N ALA A 30 3.42 69.41 43.54
CA ALA A 30 2.69 70.52 44.13
C ALA A 30 3.40 71.12 45.36
N ASN A 31 4.13 70.31 46.12
CA ASN A 31 4.66 70.67 47.44
C ASN A 31 6.19 70.85 47.49
N VAL A 32 6.95 70.37 46.50
CA VAL A 32 8.42 70.42 46.46
C VAL A 32 8.92 71.22 45.26
N LYS A 33 9.64 72.33 45.51
CA LYS A 33 10.19 73.19 44.45
C LYS A 33 11.57 72.78 43.93
N ASN A 34 12.37 72.06 44.73
CA ASN A 34 13.80 71.84 44.46
C ASN A 34 14.11 70.52 43.71
N ALA A 35 13.10 69.76 43.28
CA ALA A 35 13.25 68.48 42.59
C ALA A 35 12.23 68.28 41.45
N ARG A 36 11.67 69.37 40.90
CA ARG A 36 10.56 69.32 39.93
C ARG A 36 10.89 68.50 38.68
N ASP A 37 12.08 68.65 38.14
CA ASP A 37 12.49 67.96 36.91
C ASP A 37 12.57 66.44 37.12
N ASP A 38 13.11 66.00 38.25
CA ASP A 38 13.20 64.57 38.61
C ASP A 38 11.82 63.96 38.88
N ILE A 39 10.92 64.73 39.50
CA ILE A 39 9.52 64.33 39.74
C ILE A 39 8.77 64.17 38.42
N GLU A 40 8.92 65.14 37.51
CA GLU A 40 8.23 65.13 36.21
C GLU A 40 8.75 64.00 35.30
N ARG A 41 10.06 63.75 35.30
CA ARG A 41 10.68 62.61 34.58
C ARG A 41 10.14 61.27 35.08
N LEU A 42 10.10 61.07 36.40
CA LEU A 42 9.59 59.84 37.00
C LEU A 42 8.09 59.65 36.74
N GLN A 43 7.32 60.74 36.78
CA GLN A 43 5.89 60.73 36.46
C GLN A 43 5.63 60.33 35.00
N ARG A 44 6.39 60.89 34.05
CA ARG A 44 6.28 60.54 32.63
C ARG A 44 6.60 59.07 32.36
N GLU A 45 7.65 58.53 32.99
CA GLU A 45 7.99 57.10 32.85
C GLU A 45 6.93 56.18 33.46
N ALA A 46 6.42 56.50 34.66
CA ALA A 46 5.34 55.73 35.28
C ALA A 46 4.05 55.75 34.44
N GLN A 47 3.71 56.89 33.83
CA GLN A 47 2.57 57.00 32.90
C GLN A 47 2.80 56.24 31.59
N GLY A 48 4.01 56.29 31.03
CA GLY A 48 4.36 55.54 29.82
C GLY A 48 4.31 54.01 30.03
N LEU A 49 4.74 53.55 31.21
CA LEU A 49 4.63 52.16 31.62
C LEU A 49 3.15 51.74 31.82
N LYS A 50 2.35 52.60 32.46
CA LYS A 50 0.90 52.38 32.61
C LYS A 50 0.21 52.20 31.26
N ALA A 51 0.46 53.08 30.29
CA ALA A 51 -0.14 52.98 28.96
C ALA A 51 0.28 51.69 28.22
N THR A 52 1.52 51.23 28.42
CA THR A 52 2.00 49.97 27.86
C THR A 52 1.25 48.77 28.47
N LEU A 53 1.02 48.78 29.79
CA LEU A 53 0.28 47.73 30.51
C LEU A 53 -1.22 47.74 30.23
N GLU A 54 -1.84 48.91 30.05
CA GLU A 54 -3.24 49.03 29.60
C GLU A 54 -3.42 48.41 28.21
N ARG A 55 -2.42 48.55 27.33
CA ARG A 55 -2.41 47.86 26.03
C ARG A 55 -2.30 46.35 26.17
N VAL A 56 -1.46 45.85 27.08
CA VAL A 56 -1.39 44.41 27.42
C VAL A 56 -2.76 43.91 27.91
N GLN A 57 -3.42 44.66 28.80
CA GLN A 57 -4.74 44.31 29.32
C GLN A 57 -5.79 44.22 28.20
N SER A 58 -5.83 45.20 27.30
CA SER A 58 -6.75 45.17 26.15
C SER A 58 -6.55 43.97 25.22
N LEU A 59 -5.31 43.48 25.09
CA LEU A 59 -4.97 42.29 24.31
C LEU A 59 -5.34 41.00 25.04
N CYS A 60 -5.21 40.97 26.38
CA CYS A 60 -5.66 39.87 27.24
C CYS A 60 -7.19 39.74 27.29
N ASP A 61 -7.94 40.83 27.08
CA ASP A 61 -9.40 40.82 27.05
C ASP A 61 -9.97 40.53 25.65
N GLY A 62 -9.11 40.48 24.62
CA GLY A 62 -9.47 40.16 23.24
C GLY A 62 -9.62 38.66 22.97
N PRO A 63 -10.05 38.26 21.75
CA PRO A 63 -10.28 36.87 21.38
C PRO A 63 -9.04 35.95 21.50
N ASN A 64 -7.83 36.53 21.51
CA ASN A 64 -6.56 35.81 21.65
C ASN A 64 -6.00 35.84 23.09
N GLY A 65 -6.76 36.33 24.07
CA GLY A 65 -6.30 36.61 25.42
C GLY A 65 -5.84 35.38 26.23
N VAL A 66 -6.40 34.21 25.96
CA VAL A 66 -6.11 32.97 26.70
C VAL A 66 -4.66 32.51 26.52
N LYS A 67 -4.12 32.58 25.29
CA LYS A 67 -2.70 32.20 25.03
C LYS A 67 -1.71 33.22 25.58
N LEU A 68 -2.05 34.51 25.56
CA LEU A 68 -1.23 35.57 26.18
C LEU A 68 -1.13 35.40 27.70
N GLN A 69 -2.21 34.91 28.35
CA GLN A 69 -2.22 34.60 29.78
C GLN A 69 -1.31 33.42 30.16
N GLU A 70 -0.97 32.57 29.19
CA GLU A 70 -0.06 31.42 29.37
C GLU A 70 1.42 31.79 29.20
N SER A 71 1.74 32.95 28.60
CA SER A 71 3.13 33.40 28.37
C SER A 71 3.92 33.55 29.68
N GLN A 72 4.99 32.76 29.82
CA GLN A 72 5.85 32.77 31.00
C GLN A 72 6.83 33.95 31.00
N SER A 73 7.33 34.34 29.82
CA SER A 73 8.21 35.51 29.63
C SER A 73 7.50 36.80 29.99
N LEU A 74 6.25 36.98 29.51
CA LEU A 74 5.42 38.13 29.84
C LEU A 74 5.05 38.16 31.33
N ARG A 75 4.75 37.00 31.93
CA ARG A 75 4.50 36.88 33.39
C ARG A 75 5.70 37.31 34.22
N GLU A 76 6.91 36.83 33.91
CA GLU A 76 8.11 37.22 34.65
C GLU A 76 8.47 38.69 34.41
N ALA A 77 8.28 39.22 33.20
CA ALA A 77 8.48 40.64 32.90
C ALA A 77 7.52 41.55 33.70
N VAL A 78 6.23 41.20 33.76
CA VAL A 78 5.22 41.92 34.56
C VAL A 78 5.50 41.81 36.06
N LYS A 79 5.98 40.66 36.54
CA LYS A 79 6.32 40.43 37.94
C LYS A 79 7.58 41.20 38.39
N ASP A 80 8.61 41.27 37.56
CA ASP A 80 9.77 42.12 37.83
C ASP A 80 9.35 43.60 37.85
N CYS A 81 8.51 44.01 36.89
CA CYS A 81 7.93 45.34 36.84
C CYS A 81 7.15 45.69 38.12
N LYS A 82 6.31 44.77 38.61
CA LYS A 82 5.59 44.91 39.89
C LYS A 82 6.56 45.14 41.05
N LYS A 83 7.61 44.33 41.15
CA LYS A 83 8.63 44.42 42.21
C LYS A 83 9.35 45.77 42.19
N GLN A 84 9.70 46.30 41.02
CA GLN A 84 10.35 47.62 40.92
C GLN A 84 9.39 48.74 41.34
N LEU A 85 8.10 48.64 40.98
CA LEU A 85 7.08 49.63 41.34
C LEU A 85 6.72 49.59 42.83
N ASP A 86 6.62 48.41 43.46
CA ASP A 86 6.40 48.28 44.91
C ASP A 86 7.57 48.90 45.71
N GLN A 87 8.81 48.67 45.26
CA GLN A 87 10.01 49.28 45.85
C GLN A 87 10.06 50.80 45.66
N LEU A 88 9.43 51.31 44.60
CA LEU A 88 9.35 52.73 44.33
C LEU A 88 8.24 53.39 45.14
N GLU A 89 7.05 52.77 45.20
CA GLU A 89 5.91 53.23 45.99
C GLU A 89 6.28 53.32 47.47
N THR A 90 6.90 52.29 48.05
CA THR A 90 7.33 52.29 49.47
C THR A 90 8.37 53.37 49.80
N LYS A 91 9.12 53.86 48.80
CA LYS A 91 10.06 54.98 48.95
C LYS A 91 9.40 56.34 48.78
N LEU A 92 8.32 56.42 48.00
CA LEU A 92 7.55 57.64 47.76
C LEU A 92 6.46 57.85 48.82
N GLU A 93 5.98 56.77 49.44
CA GLU A 93 4.97 56.83 50.50
C GLU A 93 5.48 57.68 51.68
N PRO A 94 4.77 58.74 52.06
CA PRO A 94 5.18 59.58 53.17
C PRO A 94 5.00 58.82 54.48
N ARG A 95 6.11 58.44 55.14
CA ARG A 95 6.06 57.82 56.48
C ARG A 95 5.30 58.72 57.46
N THR A 96 4.08 58.34 57.80
CA THR A 96 3.35 58.91 58.93
C THR A 96 4.07 58.56 60.23
N THR A 97 4.86 59.49 60.75
CA THR A 97 5.21 59.51 62.17
C THR A 97 3.92 59.72 62.96
N ASN A 98 3.50 58.68 63.69
CA ASN A 98 2.50 58.60 64.76
C ASN A 98 1.26 59.51 64.68
N LYS A 99 0.10 58.87 64.50
CA LYS A 99 -1.24 59.42 64.79
C LYS A 99 -1.38 59.75 66.28
N LEU A 100 -0.89 60.92 66.70
CA LEU A 100 -1.33 61.66 67.89
C LEU A 100 -0.66 63.06 67.87
N MET A 101 -1.13 63.94 66.98
CA MET A 101 -1.39 65.37 67.23
C MET A 101 -1.59 66.17 65.92
N SER A 102 -2.50 67.15 66.04
CA SER A 102 -2.56 68.43 65.32
C SER A 102 -3.55 68.61 64.14
N ARG A 103 -4.63 69.33 64.47
CA ARG A 103 -5.40 70.26 63.62
C ARG A 103 -4.51 71.46 63.25
N TYR A 104 -4.54 71.86 61.97
CA TYR A 104 -3.89 73.04 61.36
C TYR A 104 -2.36 73.01 61.22
N GLY A 105 -1.89 72.88 59.96
CA GLY A 105 -0.51 73.15 59.55
C GLY A 105 -0.13 72.45 58.25
N LYS A 106 0.17 73.20 57.17
CA LYS A 106 0.62 72.68 55.87
C LYS A 106 1.83 71.77 56.07
N ARG A 107 1.68 70.48 55.78
CA ARG A 107 2.76 69.50 55.78
C ARG A 107 3.75 69.83 54.67
N ALA A 108 5.00 70.12 55.02
CA ALA A 108 6.08 70.24 54.05
C ALA A 108 6.58 68.83 53.71
N LEU A 109 6.09 68.26 52.60
CA LEU A 109 6.65 67.04 52.02
C LEU A 109 8.10 67.31 51.60
N ARG A 110 9.05 66.47 52.02
CA ARG A 110 10.43 66.49 51.51
C ARG A 110 10.60 65.35 50.53
N TRP A 111 11.17 65.65 49.36
CA TRP A 111 11.46 64.63 48.35
C TRP A 111 12.47 63.60 48.89
N PRO A 112 12.15 62.30 48.87
CA PRO A 112 12.94 61.27 49.55
C PRO A 112 14.09 60.70 48.70
N LEU A 113 14.19 61.04 47.41
CA LEU A 113 15.15 60.44 46.48
C LEU A 113 16.27 61.41 46.09
N LYS A 114 17.49 60.89 45.91
CA LYS A 114 18.59 61.63 45.28
C LYS A 114 18.49 61.52 43.76
N SER A 115 18.92 62.52 43.01
CA SER A 115 18.87 62.52 41.54
C SER A 115 19.53 61.27 40.90
N LYS A 116 20.68 60.81 41.43
CA LYS A 116 21.33 59.55 41.00
C LYS A 116 20.48 58.29 41.24
N GLU A 117 19.64 58.29 42.26
CA GLU A 117 18.69 57.19 42.53
C GLU A 117 17.51 57.23 41.55
N VAL A 118 17.05 58.44 41.20
CA VAL A 118 16.01 58.65 40.17
C VAL A 118 16.48 58.12 38.82
N ASP A 119 17.71 58.45 38.39
CA ASP A 119 18.27 57.91 37.13
C ASP A 119 18.36 56.37 37.15
N GLY A 120 18.74 55.78 38.29
CA GLY A 120 18.77 54.33 38.47
C GLY A 120 17.39 53.68 38.41
N ILE A 121 16.36 54.34 38.95
CA ILE A 121 14.96 53.90 38.88
C ILE A 121 14.41 54.02 37.46
N MET A 122 14.68 55.13 36.76
CA MET A 122 14.24 55.29 35.38
C MET A 122 14.81 54.23 34.46
N LYS A 123 16.11 53.88 34.60
CA LYS A 123 16.72 52.81 33.81
C LYS A 123 16.03 51.46 34.05
N LYS A 124 15.63 51.18 35.28
CA LYS A 124 14.92 49.94 35.63
C LYS A 124 13.50 49.91 35.05
N LEU A 125 12.75 51.01 35.16
CA LEU A 125 11.40 51.10 34.60
C LEU A 125 11.41 51.07 33.06
N GLY A 126 12.39 51.73 32.43
CA GLY A 126 12.63 51.65 30.98
C GLY A 126 12.90 50.22 30.53
N ASN A 127 13.80 49.51 31.21
CA ASN A 127 14.06 48.08 30.93
C ASN A 127 12.81 47.21 31.09
N CYS A 128 11.97 47.46 32.11
CA CYS A 128 10.70 46.73 32.28
C CYS A 128 9.77 46.97 31.09
N LYS A 129 9.63 48.22 30.65
CA LYS A 129 8.81 48.60 29.49
C LYS A 129 9.31 47.95 28.20
N ASP A 130 10.61 47.97 27.97
CA ASP A 130 11.23 47.38 26.78
C ASP A 130 11.10 45.85 26.77
N ASN A 131 11.30 45.20 27.93
CA ASN A 131 11.12 43.74 28.07
C ASN A 131 9.66 43.30 27.83
N ILE A 132 8.68 44.07 28.34
CA ILE A 132 7.25 43.80 28.09
C ILE A 132 6.92 43.98 26.61
N SER A 133 7.42 45.05 25.99
CA SER A 133 7.19 45.33 24.55
C SER A 133 7.84 44.27 23.65
N PHE A 134 9.05 43.82 23.98
CA PHE A 134 9.75 42.75 23.28
C PHE A 134 9.02 41.40 23.43
N SER A 135 8.55 41.07 24.64
CA SER A 135 7.80 39.83 24.88
C SER A 135 6.48 39.82 24.10
N LEU A 136 5.77 40.95 24.03
CA LEU A 136 4.57 41.11 23.21
C LEU A 136 4.84 40.89 21.71
N GLN A 137 5.96 41.41 21.19
CA GLN A 137 6.32 41.21 19.78
C GLN A 137 6.61 39.75 19.46
N VAL A 138 7.35 39.06 20.32
CA VAL A 138 7.63 37.62 20.18
C VAL A 138 6.33 36.81 20.23
N ASP A 139 5.44 37.09 21.18
CA ASP A 139 4.17 36.39 21.32
C ASP A 139 3.23 36.64 20.12
N GLN A 140 3.24 37.84 19.53
CA GLN A 140 2.49 38.15 18.31
C GLN A 140 3.06 37.41 17.08
N GLU A 141 4.38 37.33 16.92
CA GLU A 141 5.01 36.57 15.84
C GLU A 141 4.71 35.06 15.94
N VAL A 142 4.77 34.49 17.15
CA VAL A 142 4.41 33.08 17.39
C VAL A 142 2.94 32.80 17.05
N GLN A 143 2.03 33.75 17.35
CA GLN A 143 0.61 33.62 16.98
C GLN A 143 0.39 33.67 15.47
N ILE A 144 1.08 34.56 14.75
CA ILE A 144 1.00 34.64 13.29
C ILE A 144 1.50 33.32 12.67
N LEU A 145 2.59 32.78 13.19
CA LEU A 145 3.11 31.47 12.77
C LEU A 145 2.12 30.33 13.02
N ASP A 146 1.44 30.29 14.17
CA ASP A 146 0.38 29.30 14.49
C ASP A 146 -0.80 29.38 13.51
N ILE A 147 -1.20 30.59 13.10
CA ILE A 147 -2.26 30.79 12.10
C ILE A 147 -1.83 30.28 10.73
N HIS A 148 -0.63 30.65 10.26
CA HIS A 148 -0.09 30.16 9.00
C HIS A 148 0.03 28.64 9.00
N GLN A 149 0.50 28.05 10.11
CA GLN A 149 0.62 26.61 10.27
C GLN A 149 -0.74 25.92 10.11
N LYS A 150 -1.78 26.39 10.80
CA LYS A 150 -3.14 25.81 10.66
C LYS A 150 -3.67 25.90 9.23
N ILE A 151 -3.49 27.04 8.56
CA ILE A 151 -3.95 27.22 7.17
C ILE A 151 -3.25 26.23 6.23
N VAL A 152 -1.94 26.01 6.41
CA VAL A 152 -1.20 25.05 5.58
C VAL A 152 -1.63 23.62 5.89
N LEU A 153 -1.79 23.25 7.16
CA LEU A 153 -2.23 21.92 7.59
C LEU A 153 -3.66 21.60 7.09
N ASP A 154 -4.55 22.59 7.01
CA ASP A 154 -5.91 22.39 6.47
C ASP A 154 -5.91 22.21 4.94
N LYS A 155 -4.91 22.78 4.24
CA LYS A 155 -4.84 22.76 2.76
C LYS A 155 -4.01 21.60 2.21
N LEU A 156 -2.96 21.16 2.90
CA LEU A 156 -2.14 20.03 2.51
C LEU A 156 -2.67 18.75 3.15
N ARG A 157 -2.99 17.75 2.32
CA ARG A 157 -3.28 16.41 2.81
C ARG A 157 -1.99 15.67 3.10
N SER A 158 -1.93 15.01 4.24
CA SER A 158 -0.88 14.05 4.62
C SER A 158 -1.41 12.63 4.50
N ALA A 159 -0.53 11.66 4.26
CA ALA A 159 -0.87 10.26 4.32
C ALA A 159 -1.10 9.84 5.78
N ASP A 160 -2.25 9.23 6.04
CA ASP A 160 -2.59 8.72 7.36
C ASP A 160 -1.61 7.61 7.79
N ASN A 161 -1.21 7.62 9.06
CA ASN A 161 -0.35 6.59 9.68
C ASN A 161 1.02 6.36 9.01
N ALA A 162 1.51 7.30 8.20
CA ALA A 162 2.83 7.19 7.57
C ALA A 162 3.99 7.46 8.55
N GLU A 163 3.70 8.10 9.69
CA GLU A 163 4.67 8.49 10.72
C GLU A 163 5.10 7.31 11.61
N PHE A 164 6.35 7.37 12.07
CA PHE A 164 6.98 6.31 12.87
C PHE A 164 6.33 6.07 14.24
N ASP A 165 5.65 7.09 14.78
CA ASP A 165 4.97 7.12 16.07
C ASP A 165 3.44 7.13 15.92
N SER A 166 2.93 6.80 14.72
CA SER A 166 1.51 6.57 14.52
C SER A 166 1.03 5.34 15.30
N HIS A 167 -0.27 5.29 15.60
CA HIS A 167 -0.88 4.18 16.32
C HIS A 167 -0.64 2.82 15.62
N ASP A 168 -0.65 2.80 14.28
CA ASP A 168 -0.37 1.61 13.48
C ASP A 168 1.09 1.12 13.59
N GLU A 169 2.01 1.96 14.06
CA GLU A 169 3.41 1.62 14.31
C GLU A 169 3.73 1.36 15.80
N GLU A 170 2.81 1.63 16.73
CA GLU A 170 3.04 1.54 18.18
C GLU A 170 3.55 0.17 18.64
N HIS A 171 2.99 -0.90 18.08
CA HIS A 171 3.33 -2.28 18.46
C HIS A 171 4.42 -2.92 17.61
N ASN A 172 5.01 -2.16 16.68
CA ASN A 172 6.07 -2.68 15.84
C ASN A 172 7.42 -2.69 16.56
N ALA A 173 8.18 -3.76 16.36
CA ALA A 173 9.41 -4.00 17.10
C ALA A 173 10.50 -2.95 16.83
N ARG A 174 11.32 -2.66 17.82
CA ARG A 174 12.51 -1.82 17.71
C ARG A 174 13.77 -2.64 18.00
N CYS A 175 14.94 -2.14 17.62
CA CYS A 175 16.20 -2.78 17.97
C CYS A 175 16.28 -2.93 19.48
N TYR A 176 16.57 -4.15 19.95
CA TYR A 176 16.72 -4.41 21.37
C TYR A 176 18.00 -3.76 21.90
N GLN A 177 18.00 -3.39 23.19
CA GLN A 177 19.15 -2.76 23.82
C GLN A 177 20.39 -3.68 23.73
N GLY A 178 21.47 -3.15 23.18
CA GLY A 178 22.71 -3.91 22.98
C GLY A 178 22.79 -4.67 21.65
N THR A 179 21.76 -4.60 20.78
CA THR A 179 21.83 -5.11 19.41
C THR A 179 22.11 -4.00 18.41
N ARG A 180 22.81 -4.31 17.30
CA ARG A 180 23.11 -3.37 16.20
C ARG A 180 23.84 -2.09 16.65
N VAL A 181 24.54 -2.15 17.78
CA VAL A 181 25.12 -0.97 18.46
C VAL A 181 26.06 -0.20 17.54
N GLU A 182 26.98 -0.90 16.86
CA GLU A 182 27.96 -0.26 15.99
C GLU A 182 27.32 0.37 14.75
N LEU A 183 26.30 -0.28 14.19
CA LEU A 183 25.53 0.27 13.06
C LEU A 183 24.77 1.54 13.46
N LEU A 184 24.07 1.52 14.60
CA LEU A 184 23.35 2.70 15.11
C LEU A 184 24.32 3.84 15.42
N ARG A 185 25.51 3.53 15.97
CA ARG A 185 26.58 4.51 16.20
C ARG A 185 27.11 5.11 14.89
N GLN A 186 27.27 4.29 13.85
CA GLN A 186 27.67 4.76 12.53
C GLN A 186 26.64 5.71 11.93
N ILE A 187 25.35 5.38 12.01
CA ILE A 187 24.25 6.24 11.55
C ILE A 187 24.22 7.56 12.32
N ASP A 188 24.43 7.52 13.64
CA ASP A 188 24.48 8.73 14.46
C ASP A 188 25.67 9.63 14.12
N THR A 189 26.83 9.01 13.88
CA THR A 189 28.05 9.71 13.44
C THR A 189 27.83 10.34 12.06
N TRP A 190 27.22 9.59 11.14
CA TRP A 190 26.83 10.09 9.83
C TRP A 190 25.89 11.28 9.96
N ALA A 191 24.83 11.21 10.78
CA ALA A 191 23.85 12.29 10.93
C ALA A 191 24.47 13.57 11.50
N SER A 192 25.41 13.44 12.43
CA SER A 192 26.08 14.56 13.09
C SER A 192 27.20 15.21 12.26
N ASN A 193 27.85 14.46 11.36
CA ASN A 193 28.98 14.95 10.57
C ASN A 193 28.55 15.89 9.44
N ARG A 194 28.97 17.16 9.42
CA ARG A 194 28.60 18.08 8.33
C ARG A 194 29.13 17.71 6.95
N GLY A 195 30.28 17.04 6.90
CA GLY A 195 30.97 16.67 5.66
C GLY A 195 30.53 15.32 5.08
N SER A 196 29.64 14.59 5.75
CA SER A 196 29.09 13.35 5.21
C SER A 196 28.07 13.60 4.11
N GLU A 197 27.85 12.56 3.30
CA GLU A 197 26.86 12.59 2.23
C GLU A 197 25.45 12.82 2.78
N ARG A 198 24.57 13.39 1.95
CA ARG A 198 23.20 13.72 2.40
C ARG A 198 22.29 12.51 2.52
N ILE A 199 22.65 11.40 1.89
CA ILE A 199 21.86 10.19 1.85
C ILE A 199 22.63 9.07 2.53
N PHE A 200 22.00 8.40 3.49
CA PHE A 200 22.44 7.11 4.02
C PHE A 200 21.47 6.03 3.55
N TRP A 201 21.97 5.08 2.78
CA TRP A 201 21.17 3.98 2.24
C TRP A 201 21.50 2.68 2.95
N LEU A 202 20.58 2.22 3.79
CA LEU A 202 20.65 0.92 4.45
C LEU A 202 19.90 -0.13 3.63
N ASN A 203 20.63 -1.02 2.96
CA ASN A 203 20.03 -2.08 2.16
C ASN A 203 20.19 -3.47 2.77
N GLY A 204 19.33 -4.41 2.37
CA GLY A 204 19.38 -5.78 2.86
C GLY A 204 18.29 -6.66 2.28
N MET A 205 18.53 -7.97 2.31
CA MET A 205 17.54 -8.97 1.88
C MET A 205 16.29 -8.95 2.78
N ALA A 206 15.25 -9.68 2.38
CA ALA A 206 14.07 -9.84 3.22
C ALA A 206 14.46 -10.44 4.59
N GLY A 207 13.85 -9.92 5.66
CA GLY A 207 14.07 -10.46 7.01
C GLY A 207 15.38 -10.09 7.72
N THR A 208 16.19 -9.16 7.18
CA THR A 208 17.44 -8.69 7.84
C THR A 208 17.23 -7.63 8.93
N GLY A 209 16.00 -7.14 9.14
CA GLY A 209 15.66 -6.17 10.20
C GLY A 209 15.70 -4.69 9.80
N LYS A 210 15.65 -4.35 8.50
CA LYS A 210 15.69 -2.97 7.98
C LYS A 210 14.70 -2.02 8.67
N SER A 211 13.41 -2.35 8.66
CA SER A 211 12.35 -1.52 9.25
C SER A 211 12.48 -1.37 10.75
N THR A 212 12.95 -2.41 11.45
CA THR A 212 13.26 -2.36 12.88
C THR A 212 14.36 -1.34 13.19
N ILE A 213 15.41 -1.32 12.36
CA ILE A 213 16.49 -0.32 12.47
C ILE A 213 15.95 1.08 12.15
N SER A 214 15.15 1.23 11.09
CA SER A 214 14.56 2.51 10.69
C SER A 214 13.70 3.13 11.80
N ARG A 215 12.83 2.35 12.45
CA ARG A 215 12.04 2.81 13.60
C ARG A 215 12.96 3.31 14.71
N THR A 216 13.93 2.50 15.14
CA THR A 216 14.88 2.88 16.20
C THR A 216 15.64 4.15 15.85
N VAL A 217 16.06 4.31 14.60
CA VAL A 217 16.71 5.53 14.11
C VAL A 217 15.77 6.74 14.19
N ALA A 218 14.50 6.61 13.76
CA ALA A 218 13.51 7.67 13.84
C ALA A 218 13.28 8.16 15.28
N GLU A 219 13.07 7.25 16.23
CA GLU A 219 12.88 7.59 17.65
C GLU A 219 14.14 8.18 18.27
N THR A 220 15.32 7.61 17.97
CA THR A 220 16.58 8.18 18.48
C THR A 220 16.74 9.64 18.05
N PHE A 221 16.36 9.98 16.81
CA PHE A 221 16.39 11.36 16.34
C PHE A 221 15.21 12.20 16.84
N ALA A 222 14.04 11.61 17.11
CA ALA A 222 12.91 12.29 17.72
C ALA A 222 13.26 12.73 19.16
N ASP A 223 13.83 11.82 19.95
CA ASP A 223 14.28 12.05 21.34
C ASP A 223 15.37 13.12 21.42
N LYS A 224 16.29 13.13 20.45
CA LYS A 224 17.32 14.18 20.32
C LYS A 224 16.75 15.51 19.85
N GLY A 225 15.55 15.51 19.26
CA GLY A 225 14.94 16.66 18.63
C GLY A 225 15.55 17.01 17.27
N ASP A 226 16.19 16.06 16.59
CA ASP A 226 16.79 16.22 15.26
C ASP A 226 15.93 15.62 14.12
N LEU A 227 14.90 14.82 14.45
CA LEU A 227 13.97 14.29 13.45
C LEU A 227 13.13 15.42 12.85
N GLY A 228 13.14 15.51 11.53
CA GLY A 228 12.33 16.47 10.76
C GLY A 228 11.03 15.88 10.24
N ALA A 229 11.12 14.68 9.67
CA ALA A 229 9.96 13.96 9.17
C ALA A 229 10.28 12.45 9.06
N SER A 230 9.23 11.64 9.04
CA SER A 230 9.29 10.21 8.81
C SER A 230 8.18 9.75 7.86
N PHE A 231 8.50 8.79 6.99
CA PHE A 231 7.52 8.16 6.12
C PHE A 231 7.85 6.67 5.93
N PHE A 232 6.90 5.82 6.30
CA PHE A 232 7.02 4.37 6.23
C PHE A 232 6.14 3.85 5.09
N PHE A 233 6.76 3.55 3.94
CA PHE A 233 6.08 2.94 2.80
C PHE A 233 5.56 1.55 3.17
N LYS A 234 4.38 1.22 2.66
CA LYS A 234 3.75 -0.08 2.81
C LYS A 234 2.98 -0.44 1.54
N ARG A 235 3.45 -1.47 0.83
CA ARG A 235 2.91 -1.83 -0.47
C ARG A 235 1.44 -2.22 -0.34
N GLY A 236 0.57 -1.63 -1.18
CA GLY A 236 -0.87 -1.90 -1.13
C GLY A 236 -1.66 -1.24 0.02
N GLU A 237 -1.01 -0.44 0.87
CA GLU A 237 -1.68 0.25 2.00
C GLU A 237 -2.07 1.70 1.62
N GLY A 238 -2.99 1.84 0.67
CA GLY A 238 -3.56 3.12 0.25
C GLY A 238 -2.51 4.19 0.01
N ASP A 239 -2.57 5.28 0.78
CA ASP A 239 -1.69 6.44 0.65
C ASP A 239 -0.22 6.18 0.99
N ARG A 240 0.09 5.07 1.68
CA ARG A 240 1.44 4.63 2.04
C ARG A 240 2.06 3.69 0.99
N GLY A 241 1.25 3.18 0.06
CA GLY A 241 1.72 2.34 -1.05
C GLY A 241 2.31 3.14 -2.19
N HIS A 242 1.90 4.40 -2.37
CA HIS A 242 2.35 5.24 -3.48
C HIS A 242 2.95 6.57 -3.03
N ALA A 243 3.69 7.23 -3.92
CA ALA A 243 4.34 8.50 -3.61
C ALA A 243 3.41 9.75 -3.69
N GLY A 244 2.13 9.59 -4.06
CA GLY A 244 1.21 10.72 -4.34
C GLY A 244 1.09 11.76 -3.21
N MET A 245 1.16 11.33 -1.94
CA MET A 245 1.14 12.22 -0.76
C MET A 245 2.46 12.23 0.01
N PHE A 246 3.52 11.64 -0.55
CA PHE A 246 4.81 11.54 0.11
C PHE A 246 5.39 12.92 0.42
N MET A 247 5.50 13.81 -0.58
CA MET A 247 6.12 15.13 -0.39
C MET A 247 5.27 16.09 0.45
N THR A 248 3.94 16.03 0.33
CA THR A 248 3.03 16.85 1.16
C THR A 248 3.10 16.42 2.63
N THR A 249 3.24 15.13 2.91
CA THR A 249 3.41 14.59 4.27
C THR A 249 4.74 15.06 4.88
N ILE A 250 5.84 14.94 4.14
CA ILE A 250 7.15 15.43 4.59
C ILE A 250 7.11 16.95 4.84
N ALA A 251 6.50 17.74 3.95
CA ALA A 251 6.38 19.19 4.13
C ALA A 251 5.58 19.56 5.38
N THR A 252 4.48 18.85 5.64
CA THR A 252 3.61 19.03 6.81
C THR A 252 4.37 18.79 8.12
N GLN A 253 5.10 17.67 8.22
CA GLN A 253 5.91 17.36 9.40
C GLN A 253 7.08 18.34 9.58
N LEU A 254 7.74 18.76 8.49
CA LEU A 254 8.80 19.76 8.55
C LEU A 254 8.30 21.12 9.07
N ILE A 255 7.06 21.52 8.74
CA ILE A 255 6.46 22.75 9.29
C ILE A 255 6.22 22.62 10.79
N GLN A 256 5.76 21.46 11.26
CA GLN A 256 5.61 21.22 12.70
C GLN A 256 6.95 21.32 13.43
N LYS A 257 8.03 20.83 12.80
CA LYS A 257 9.37 20.91 13.35
C LYS A 257 9.99 22.32 13.28
N VAL A 258 9.76 23.01 12.17
CA VAL A 258 10.30 24.33 11.85
C VAL A 258 9.14 25.26 11.46
N PRO A 259 8.41 25.84 12.44
CA PRO A 259 7.22 26.64 12.16
C PRO A 259 7.45 27.86 11.25
N SER A 260 8.68 28.37 11.19
CA SER A 260 9.06 29.47 10.28
C SER A 260 8.96 29.12 8.78
N LEU A 261 8.80 27.84 8.43
CA LEU A 261 8.48 27.41 7.07
C LEU A 261 7.02 27.74 6.68
N ALA A 262 6.10 27.79 7.64
CA ALA A 262 4.66 27.88 7.37
C ALA A 262 4.26 29.05 6.45
N PRO A 263 4.74 30.29 6.64
CA PRO A 263 4.36 31.42 5.77
C PRO A 263 4.84 31.23 4.33
N HIS A 264 6.01 30.62 4.14
CA HIS A 264 6.61 30.40 2.82
C HIS A 264 5.87 29.30 2.07
N VAL A 265 5.52 28.21 2.76
CA VAL A 265 4.72 27.12 2.18
C VAL A 265 3.30 27.60 1.88
N GLN A 266 2.70 28.42 2.74
CA GLN A 266 1.40 29.03 2.46
C GLN A 266 1.41 29.85 1.19
N ASN A 267 2.40 30.74 1.01
CA ASN A 267 2.53 31.55 -0.20
C ASN A 267 2.67 30.67 -1.46
N ALA A 268 3.39 29.55 -1.34
CA ALA A 268 3.53 28.60 -2.44
C ALA A 268 2.19 27.93 -2.81
N ILE A 269 1.38 27.54 -1.83
CA ILE A 269 0.04 26.98 -2.04
C ILE A 269 -0.92 28.03 -2.61
N GLU A 270 -0.83 29.28 -2.19
CA GLU A 270 -1.66 30.37 -2.71
C GLU A 270 -1.31 30.71 -4.16
N ALA A 271 -0.03 30.63 -4.52
CA ALA A 271 0.44 30.80 -5.89
C ALA A 271 0.01 29.63 -6.80
N ASP A 272 -0.06 28.41 -6.26
CA ASP A 272 -0.43 27.20 -6.99
C ASP A 272 -1.32 26.26 -6.15
N PRO A 273 -2.65 26.48 -6.12
CA PRO A 273 -3.57 25.69 -5.29
C PRO A 273 -3.61 24.19 -5.63
N GLY A 274 -3.15 23.80 -6.83
CA GLY A 274 -3.10 22.41 -7.28
C GLY A 274 -1.79 21.69 -6.98
N ILE A 275 -0.84 22.32 -6.28
CA ILE A 275 0.52 21.79 -6.08
C ILE A 275 0.56 20.37 -5.51
N SER A 276 -0.37 20.02 -4.61
CA SER A 276 -0.48 18.68 -4.00
C SER A 276 -0.80 17.56 -4.99
N LYS A 277 -1.31 17.87 -6.18
CA LYS A 277 -1.64 16.90 -7.24
C LYS A 277 -0.61 16.89 -8.38
N LYS A 278 0.44 17.70 -8.31
CA LYS A 278 1.46 17.81 -9.35
C LYS A 278 2.55 16.74 -9.18
N ALA A 279 3.45 16.65 -10.16
CA ALA A 279 4.56 15.70 -10.13
C ALA A 279 5.48 15.89 -8.90
N LEU A 280 6.04 14.79 -8.38
CA LEU A 280 6.89 14.76 -7.17
C LEU A 280 8.00 15.81 -7.16
N LYS A 281 8.66 16.02 -8.30
CA LYS A 281 9.70 17.03 -8.44
C LYS A 281 9.18 18.44 -8.14
N GLN A 282 8.02 18.80 -8.69
CA GLN A 282 7.43 20.12 -8.48
C GLN A 282 6.99 20.30 -7.03
N GLN A 283 6.41 19.26 -6.43
CA GLN A 283 6.07 19.26 -5.01
C GLN A 283 7.30 19.46 -4.14
N PHE A 284 8.37 18.71 -4.38
CA PHE A 284 9.62 18.80 -3.61
C PHE A 284 10.29 20.17 -3.75
N ASP A 285 10.42 20.67 -4.98
CA ASP A 285 11.04 21.97 -5.25
C ASP A 285 10.27 23.11 -4.56
N THR A 286 8.94 23.08 -4.63
CA THR A 286 8.05 24.19 -4.22
C THR A 286 7.69 24.16 -2.73
N LEU A 287 7.43 22.97 -2.17
CA LEU A 287 6.96 22.81 -0.79
C LEU A 287 8.10 22.56 0.21
N VAL A 288 9.25 22.05 -0.26
CA VAL A 288 10.38 21.70 0.61
C VAL A 288 11.58 22.60 0.31
N LEU A 289 12.19 22.48 -0.87
CA LEU A 289 13.48 23.13 -1.17
C LEU A 289 13.44 24.66 -1.15
N GLN A 290 12.48 25.28 -1.84
CA GLN A 290 12.38 26.74 -1.91
C GLN A 290 12.14 27.38 -0.53
N PRO A 291 11.15 26.94 0.27
CA PRO A 291 10.92 27.44 1.64
C PRO A 291 12.14 27.31 2.56
N LEU A 292 12.90 26.22 2.44
CA LEU A 292 14.12 26.04 3.23
C LEU A 292 15.23 27.02 2.82
N GLY A 293 15.34 27.32 1.53
CA GLY A 293 16.30 28.28 0.98
C GLY A 293 16.05 29.73 1.43
N THR A 294 14.82 30.10 1.77
CA THR A 294 14.47 31.47 2.17
C THR A 294 14.72 31.74 3.66
N ILE A 295 14.83 30.71 4.50
CA ILE A 295 15.05 30.89 5.94
C ILE A 295 16.51 31.31 6.21
N ARG A 296 16.66 32.51 6.76
CA ARG A 296 17.94 33.01 7.30
C ARG A 296 17.99 32.79 8.81
N THR A 297 18.51 31.65 9.28
CA THR A 297 18.80 31.47 10.72
C THR A 297 20.13 32.13 11.10
N HIS A 298 20.30 32.45 12.39
CA HIS A 298 21.53 33.05 12.91
C HIS A 298 22.74 32.10 12.71
N PRO A 299 23.91 32.60 12.26
CA PRO A 299 25.08 31.77 11.89
C PRO A 299 25.63 30.84 12.99
N GLN A 300 25.27 31.05 14.26
CA GLN A 300 25.83 30.33 15.41
C GLN A 300 25.03 29.10 15.86
N LYS A 301 23.82 28.86 15.33
CA LYS A 301 22.97 27.72 15.73
C LYS A 301 22.48 26.97 14.48
N SER A 302 23.35 26.13 13.95
CA SER A 302 23.00 25.20 12.87
C SER A 302 22.28 23.99 13.43
N SER A 303 21.08 23.70 12.93
CA SER A 303 20.38 22.46 13.24
C SER A 303 20.54 21.50 12.07
N SER A 304 20.97 20.27 12.36
CA SER A 304 20.87 19.14 11.42
C SER A 304 19.46 18.57 11.54
N ILE A 305 18.81 18.29 10.42
CA ILE A 305 17.49 17.69 10.37
C ILE A 305 17.59 16.39 9.61
N VAL A 306 17.13 15.30 10.21
CA VAL A 306 17.11 13.98 9.59
C VAL A 306 15.69 13.66 9.15
N ILE A 307 15.52 13.20 7.91
CA ILE A 307 14.28 12.67 7.37
C ILE A 307 14.47 11.15 7.21
N VAL A 308 13.58 10.37 7.80
CA VAL A 308 13.64 8.90 7.79
C VAL A 308 12.60 8.35 6.82
N ILE A 309 13.03 7.54 5.87
CA ILE A 309 12.16 6.88 4.89
C ILE A 309 12.41 5.38 5.00
N ASP A 310 11.37 4.64 5.38
CA ASP A 310 11.43 3.19 5.47
C ASP A 310 10.84 2.51 4.23
N ALA A 311 11.42 1.37 3.86
CA ALA A 311 10.92 0.44 2.86
C ALA A 311 10.62 1.08 1.50
N LEU A 312 11.58 1.84 0.93
CA LEU A 312 11.38 2.49 -0.36
C LEU A 312 11.05 1.52 -1.51
N ASP A 313 11.46 0.24 -1.39
CA ASP A 313 11.08 -0.85 -2.28
C ASP A 313 9.58 -1.21 -2.24
N GLU A 314 8.84 -0.75 -1.24
CA GLU A 314 7.40 -0.97 -1.12
C GLU A 314 6.55 0.12 -1.79
N CYS A 315 7.17 1.06 -2.51
CA CYS A 315 6.47 2.03 -3.33
C CYS A 315 5.98 1.37 -4.65
N ASP A 316 4.68 1.47 -4.93
CA ASP A 316 4.00 0.77 -6.03
C ASP A 316 4.58 1.10 -7.42
N ARG A 317 5.09 2.32 -7.61
CA ARG A 317 5.60 2.80 -8.91
C ARG A 317 7.12 2.90 -8.91
N GLU A 318 7.77 2.08 -9.74
CA GLU A 318 9.23 2.06 -9.89
C GLU A 318 9.80 3.42 -10.37
N GLU A 319 9.06 4.18 -11.17
CA GLU A 319 9.50 5.51 -11.63
C GLU A 319 9.57 6.54 -10.50
N ASP A 320 8.64 6.45 -9.54
CA ASP A 320 8.59 7.34 -8.39
C ASP A 320 9.77 7.08 -7.46
N VAL A 321 10.13 5.80 -7.25
CA VAL A 321 11.33 5.39 -6.50
C VAL A 321 12.59 6.05 -7.05
N ARG A 322 12.83 5.93 -8.37
CA ARG A 322 14.00 6.56 -9.01
C ARG A 322 13.95 8.08 -8.92
N THR A 323 12.77 8.66 -9.05
CA THR A 323 12.57 10.11 -8.92
C THR A 323 12.92 10.59 -7.52
N ILE A 324 12.45 9.93 -6.48
CA ILE A 324 12.75 10.25 -5.07
C ILE A 324 14.26 10.24 -4.82
N ILE A 325 14.97 9.17 -5.22
CA ILE A 325 16.44 9.05 -5.05
C ILE A 325 17.16 10.20 -5.75
N ARG A 326 16.77 10.51 -6.99
CA ARG A 326 17.37 11.61 -7.76
C ARG A 326 17.11 12.97 -7.09
N LEU A 327 15.90 13.23 -6.60
CA LEU A 327 15.55 14.49 -5.94
C LEU A 327 16.36 14.70 -4.66
N PHE A 328 16.51 13.67 -3.83
CA PHE A 328 17.31 13.76 -2.61
C PHE A 328 18.79 14.02 -2.89
N SER A 329 19.33 13.50 -4.00
CA SER A 329 20.71 13.77 -4.42
C SER A 329 20.94 15.20 -4.92
N GLN A 330 19.87 15.92 -5.29
CA GLN A 330 19.93 17.29 -5.83
C GLN A 330 19.98 18.34 -4.72
N VAL A 331 19.76 17.94 -3.46
CA VAL A 331 19.88 18.81 -2.29
C VAL A 331 21.36 19.16 -2.06
N LYS A 332 21.89 20.11 -2.86
CA LYS A 332 23.22 20.70 -2.67
C LYS A 332 23.23 21.61 -1.42
N HIS A 333 24.38 22.18 -1.07
CA HIS A 333 24.58 23.16 0.01
C HIS A 333 23.82 24.50 -0.23
N ILE A 334 22.51 24.43 -0.48
CA ILE A 334 21.65 25.56 -0.82
C ILE A 334 21.49 26.48 0.40
N THR A 335 21.58 25.93 1.61
CA THR A 335 21.38 26.65 2.87
C THR A 335 22.64 26.59 3.74
N THR A 336 23.20 27.76 4.06
CA THR A 336 24.30 27.91 5.03
C THR A 336 23.87 27.60 6.47
N SER A 337 22.56 27.45 6.72
CA SER A 337 21.95 27.58 8.05
C SER A 337 21.22 26.32 8.56
N ILE A 338 20.61 25.50 7.69
CA ILE A 338 19.92 24.24 8.04
C ILE A 338 20.44 23.11 7.14
N GLN A 339 20.85 21.98 7.73
CA GLN A 339 21.36 20.82 6.99
C GLN A 339 20.34 19.69 7.02
N ILE A 340 19.82 19.29 5.86
CA ILE A 340 18.91 18.14 5.73
C ILE A 340 19.67 16.90 5.30
N LYS A 341 19.35 15.77 5.93
CA LYS A 341 19.84 14.44 5.63
C LYS A 341 18.71 13.44 5.50
N PHE A 342 18.90 12.43 4.65
CA PHE A 342 17.92 11.41 4.33
C PHE A 342 18.46 10.04 4.71
N PHE A 343 17.79 9.37 5.64
CA PHE A 343 18.05 7.97 5.96
C PHE A 343 17.01 7.11 5.24
N LEU A 344 17.46 6.21 4.36
CA LEU A 344 16.62 5.38 3.50
C LEU A 344 16.88 3.91 3.81
N THR A 345 15.83 3.12 3.94
CA THR A 345 15.93 1.66 3.89
C THR A 345 15.29 1.09 2.64
N SER A 346 15.89 0.05 2.06
CA SER A 346 15.22 -0.72 1.01
C SER A 346 15.82 -2.10 0.74
N ARG A 347 15.12 -2.95 -0.02
CA ARG A 347 15.74 -4.07 -0.75
C ARG A 347 16.57 -3.53 -1.94
N PRO A 348 17.66 -4.22 -2.34
CA PRO A 348 18.44 -3.82 -3.51
C PRO A 348 17.80 -4.35 -4.81
N GLU A 349 16.52 -4.03 -5.01
CA GLU A 349 15.79 -4.35 -6.24
C GLU A 349 16.30 -3.51 -7.41
N LEU A 350 16.01 -3.94 -8.65
CA LEU A 350 16.56 -3.32 -9.85
C LEU A 350 16.30 -1.79 -9.93
N PRO A 351 15.09 -1.26 -9.64
CA PRO A 351 14.83 0.18 -9.70
C PRO A 351 15.63 0.98 -8.68
N ILE A 352 15.76 0.45 -7.47
CA ILE A 352 16.56 1.04 -6.39
C ILE A 352 18.03 1.06 -6.79
N ARG A 353 18.58 -0.08 -7.23
CA ARG A 353 19.99 -0.21 -7.62
C ARG A 353 20.34 0.77 -8.72
N LEU A 354 19.54 0.81 -9.79
CA LEU A 354 19.74 1.75 -10.89
C LEU A 354 19.62 3.21 -10.43
N GLY A 355 18.67 3.51 -9.53
CA GLY A 355 18.52 4.85 -8.96
C GLY A 355 19.74 5.32 -8.15
N PHE A 356 20.35 4.45 -7.35
CA PHE A 356 21.57 4.75 -6.61
C PHE A 356 22.82 4.77 -7.49
N GLU A 357 22.88 3.91 -8.53
CA GLU A 357 23.94 3.94 -9.55
C GLU A 357 23.97 5.31 -10.27
N ASP A 358 22.80 5.86 -10.61
CA ASP A 358 22.65 7.19 -11.25
C ASP A 358 23.23 8.34 -10.39
N ILE A 359 23.33 8.15 -9.08
CA ILE A 359 23.81 9.15 -8.12
C ILE A 359 25.12 8.71 -7.44
N SER A 360 25.87 7.81 -8.07
CA SER A 360 27.11 7.25 -7.54
C SER A 360 28.05 8.34 -6.99
N GLY A 361 28.54 8.12 -5.77
CA GLY A 361 29.39 9.05 -5.03
C GLY A 361 28.67 10.17 -4.27
N LYS A 362 27.33 10.12 -4.15
CA LYS A 362 26.52 11.11 -3.38
C LYS A 362 25.74 10.51 -2.20
N TYR A 363 26.08 9.29 -1.79
CA TYR A 363 25.43 8.59 -0.70
C TYR A 363 26.43 7.69 0.04
N GLU A 364 26.15 7.41 1.31
CA GLU A 364 26.81 6.37 2.09
C GLU A 364 25.92 5.12 2.10
N GLY A 365 26.42 4.02 1.54
CA GLY A 365 25.68 2.76 1.46
C GLY A 365 26.17 1.73 2.47
N LEU A 366 25.26 1.09 3.19
CA LEU A 366 25.56 -0.08 4.03
C LEU A 366 24.62 -1.23 3.71
N ALA A 367 25.20 -2.37 3.37
CA ALA A 367 24.48 -3.60 3.10
C ALA A 367 24.47 -4.49 4.35
N LEU A 368 23.29 -4.78 4.90
CA LEU A 368 23.12 -5.61 6.10
C LEU A 368 23.65 -7.04 5.94
N HIS A 369 23.68 -7.55 4.70
CA HIS A 369 24.22 -8.87 4.39
C HIS A 369 25.76 -8.90 4.30
N GLN A 370 26.41 -7.73 4.34
CA GLN A 370 27.87 -7.60 4.37
C GLN A 370 28.41 -7.42 5.80
N ILE A 371 27.53 -7.30 6.81
CA ILE A 371 27.93 -7.30 8.22
C ILE A 371 28.52 -8.67 8.55
N SER A 372 29.61 -8.69 9.30
CA SER A 372 30.31 -9.93 9.62
C SER A 372 29.42 -10.87 10.45
N GLU A 373 29.50 -12.15 10.11
CA GLU A 373 28.74 -13.21 10.79
C GLU A 373 28.92 -13.22 12.33
N PRO A 374 30.12 -12.96 12.90
CA PRO A 374 30.28 -12.88 14.35
C PRO A 374 29.42 -11.78 15.01
N ILE A 375 29.31 -10.60 14.39
CA ILE A 375 28.49 -9.50 14.91
C ILE A 375 27.01 -9.88 14.85
N ILE A 376 26.57 -10.45 13.73
CA ILE A 376 25.19 -10.94 13.57
C ILE A 376 24.88 -12.01 14.62
N LYS A 377 25.82 -12.92 14.88
CA LYS A 377 25.68 -13.98 15.88
C LYS A 377 25.48 -13.40 17.28
N GLU A 378 26.27 -12.42 17.68
CA GLU A 378 26.17 -11.75 18.98
C GLU A 378 24.82 -11.04 19.12
N ASP A 379 24.41 -10.26 18.12
CA ASP A 379 23.14 -9.53 18.13
C ASP A 379 21.92 -10.49 18.22
N ILE A 380 21.92 -11.59 17.46
CA ILE A 380 20.84 -12.58 17.50
C ILE A 380 20.83 -13.33 18.84
N SER A 381 22.00 -13.67 19.40
CA SER A 381 22.11 -14.34 20.71
C SER A 381 21.50 -13.46 21.81
N ALA A 382 21.89 -12.18 21.85
CA ALA A 382 21.37 -11.22 22.82
C ALA A 382 19.83 -11.06 22.70
N PHE A 383 19.32 -10.98 21.46
CA PHE A 383 17.88 -10.92 21.22
C PHE A 383 17.14 -12.18 21.71
N LEU A 384 17.62 -13.38 21.34
CA LEU A 384 16.98 -14.64 21.71
C LEU A 384 17.02 -14.90 23.21
N GLU A 385 18.15 -14.62 23.86
CA GLU A 385 18.30 -14.74 25.31
C GLU A 385 17.26 -13.90 26.05
N HIS A 386 17.11 -12.65 25.64
CA HIS A 386 16.15 -11.74 26.23
C HIS A 386 14.70 -12.18 25.98
N GLN A 387 14.33 -12.42 24.71
CA GLN A 387 12.96 -12.76 24.35
C GLN A 387 12.51 -14.08 24.98
N LEU A 388 13.36 -15.10 24.98
CA LEU A 388 13.02 -16.39 25.61
C LEU A 388 12.95 -16.27 27.13
N ALA A 389 13.76 -15.41 27.76
CA ALA A 389 13.62 -15.11 29.18
C ALA A 389 12.27 -14.45 29.51
N MET A 390 11.82 -13.48 28.70
CA MET A 390 10.50 -12.87 28.87
C MET A 390 9.37 -13.88 28.67
N ILE A 391 9.42 -14.68 27.59
CA ILE A 391 8.41 -15.72 27.32
C ILE A 391 8.30 -16.70 28.49
N ARG A 392 9.45 -17.07 29.08
CA ARG A 392 9.52 -17.93 30.27
C ARG A 392 8.86 -17.26 31.47
N GLU A 393 9.20 -16.01 31.75
CA GLU A 393 8.69 -15.26 32.90
C GLU A 393 7.18 -15.07 32.80
N ASP A 394 6.67 -14.66 31.64
CA ASP A 394 5.25 -14.45 31.43
C ASP A 394 4.48 -15.78 31.43
N TYR A 395 5.07 -16.86 30.89
CA TYR A 395 4.49 -18.18 31.04
C TYR A 395 4.40 -18.60 32.50
N ASN A 396 5.48 -18.46 33.27
CA ASN A 396 5.54 -18.86 34.67
C ASN A 396 4.58 -18.08 35.57
N LYS A 397 4.27 -16.82 35.24
CA LYS A 397 3.22 -16.02 35.91
C LYS A 397 1.81 -16.55 35.64
N SER A 398 1.59 -17.18 34.48
CA SER A 398 0.27 -17.63 34.02
C SER A 398 -0.08 -19.08 34.38
N VAL A 399 0.87 -19.87 34.90
CA VAL A 399 0.67 -21.30 35.17
C VAL A 399 0.98 -21.70 36.62
N THR A 400 0.42 -22.83 37.05
CA THR A 400 0.71 -23.40 38.37
C THR A 400 2.17 -23.86 38.49
N GLN A 401 2.69 -23.93 39.72
CA GLN A 401 4.10 -24.21 40.01
C GLN A 401 4.63 -25.49 39.33
N ASN A 402 3.80 -26.52 39.18
CA ASN A 402 4.17 -27.80 38.54
C ASN A 402 4.39 -27.71 37.02
N ARG A 403 3.88 -26.65 36.38
CA ARG A 403 4.01 -26.42 34.93
C ARG A 403 5.03 -25.33 34.61
N GLN A 404 5.63 -24.70 35.61
CA GLN A 404 6.62 -23.64 35.41
C GLN A 404 7.87 -24.17 34.72
N LEU A 405 8.41 -23.34 33.83
CA LEU A 405 9.68 -23.57 33.17
C LEU A 405 10.82 -23.25 34.13
N PRO A 406 11.88 -24.08 34.15
CA PRO A 406 13.00 -23.88 35.06
C PRO A 406 13.84 -22.64 34.70
N ALA A 407 14.60 -22.14 35.67
CA ALA A 407 15.44 -20.95 35.50
C ALA A 407 16.52 -21.10 34.40
N TYR A 408 16.91 -22.33 34.05
CA TYR A 408 17.88 -22.60 33.00
C TYR A 408 17.25 -22.77 31.61
N TRP A 409 15.91 -22.76 31.47
CA TRP A 409 15.25 -22.85 30.17
C TRP A 409 15.47 -21.57 29.34
N PRO A 410 15.76 -21.67 28.03
CA PRO A 410 15.84 -22.88 27.18
C PRO A 410 17.20 -23.61 27.17
N GLY A 411 18.23 -23.04 27.80
CA GLY A 411 19.59 -23.58 27.88
C GLY A 411 20.53 -22.99 26.81
N HIS A 412 21.80 -22.81 27.15
CA HIS A 412 22.78 -22.16 26.27
C HIS A 412 22.98 -22.90 24.94
N THR A 413 23.01 -24.23 24.94
CA THR A 413 23.14 -25.04 23.72
C THR A 413 21.96 -24.82 22.77
N THR A 414 20.74 -24.79 23.30
CA THR A 414 19.52 -24.53 22.53
C THR A 414 19.54 -23.14 21.90
N ILE A 415 20.01 -22.13 22.64
CA ILE A 415 20.16 -20.78 22.11
C ILE A 415 21.16 -20.76 20.96
N GLN A 416 22.32 -21.41 21.10
CA GLN A 416 23.30 -21.50 20.01
C GLN A 416 22.75 -22.21 18.77
N SER A 417 21.94 -23.26 18.93
CA SER A 417 21.22 -23.91 17.82
C SER A 417 20.24 -22.95 17.12
N LEU A 418 19.42 -22.23 17.89
CA LEU A 418 18.51 -21.22 17.34
C LEU A 418 19.25 -20.10 16.62
N VAL A 419 20.39 -19.64 17.17
CA VAL A 419 21.26 -18.64 16.53
C VAL A 419 21.80 -19.16 15.21
N GLY A 420 22.27 -20.41 15.16
CA GLY A 420 22.76 -21.05 13.94
C GLY A 420 21.70 -21.14 12.84
N MET A 421 20.46 -21.49 13.21
CA MET A 421 19.32 -21.50 12.28
C MET A 421 18.92 -20.09 11.80
N ALA A 422 19.09 -19.09 12.67
CA ALA A 422 18.71 -17.71 12.37
C ALA A 422 19.68 -17.02 11.40
N ILE A 423 20.99 -17.26 11.48
CA ILE A 423 21.98 -16.50 10.69
C ILE A 423 21.75 -16.65 9.18
N PRO A 424 21.70 -15.55 8.38
CA PRO A 424 21.82 -14.13 8.74
C PRO A 424 20.47 -13.39 8.93
N LEU A 425 19.36 -14.12 8.97
CA LEU A 425 17.97 -13.67 8.94
C LEU A 425 17.36 -13.49 10.35
N PHE A 426 17.27 -12.24 10.84
CA PHE A 426 16.59 -11.91 12.11
C PHE A 426 15.10 -12.27 12.12
N ILE A 427 14.48 -12.39 10.95
CA ILE A 427 13.08 -12.81 10.84
C ILE A 427 12.82 -14.19 11.42
N PHE A 428 13.79 -15.12 11.33
CA PHE A 428 13.66 -16.43 11.95
C PHE A 428 13.52 -16.29 13.47
N ALA A 429 14.46 -15.58 14.11
CA ALA A 429 14.49 -15.41 15.56
C ALA A 429 13.19 -14.76 16.07
N THR A 430 12.71 -13.72 15.39
CA THR A 430 11.47 -13.01 15.76
C THR A 430 10.22 -13.87 15.55
N THR A 431 10.09 -14.55 14.41
CA THR A 431 8.94 -15.41 14.08
C THR A 431 8.87 -16.61 15.03
N VAL A 432 10.00 -17.25 15.31
CA VAL A 432 10.10 -18.37 16.25
C VAL A 432 9.76 -17.96 17.68
N CYS A 433 10.25 -16.80 18.15
CA CYS A 433 9.86 -16.29 19.47
C CYS A 433 8.36 -16.03 19.56
N ARG A 434 7.74 -15.44 18.52
CA ARG A 434 6.28 -15.26 18.46
C ARG A 434 5.54 -16.60 18.51
N PHE A 435 5.98 -17.57 17.72
CA PHE A 435 5.40 -18.91 17.69
C PHE A 435 5.52 -19.66 19.03
N ILE A 436 6.66 -19.55 19.72
CA ILE A 436 6.88 -20.14 21.05
C ILE A 436 6.02 -19.45 22.11
N ASN A 437 5.77 -18.14 21.97
CA ASN A 437 4.96 -17.38 22.90
C ASN A 437 3.45 -17.61 22.71
N ASP A 438 3.01 -17.98 21.50
CA ASP A 438 1.60 -18.14 21.15
C ASP A 438 0.94 -19.29 21.93
N ARG A 439 0.01 -18.91 22.82
CA ARG A 439 -0.70 -19.83 23.71
C ARG A 439 -1.75 -20.66 22.98
N LYS A 440 -2.29 -20.19 21.86
CA LYS A 440 -3.20 -20.97 21.02
C LYS A 440 -2.46 -22.14 20.39
N CYS A 441 -1.19 -21.93 20.06
CA CYS A 441 -0.36 -22.95 19.45
C CYS A 441 0.04 -24.04 20.46
N GLY A 442 0.40 -23.70 21.70
CA GLY A 442 0.75 -24.69 22.73
C GLY A 442 1.64 -24.15 23.85
N GLN A 443 2.29 -25.04 24.61
CA GLN A 443 3.24 -24.63 25.66
C GLN A 443 4.62 -24.31 25.06
N PRO A 444 5.37 -23.32 25.61
CA PRO A 444 6.66 -22.90 25.05
C PRO A 444 7.67 -24.03 24.89
N LYS A 445 7.72 -24.97 25.84
CA LYS A 445 8.64 -26.11 25.80
C LYS A 445 8.37 -27.03 24.61
N ASP A 446 7.11 -27.32 24.33
CA ASP A 446 6.71 -28.21 23.25
C ASP A 446 6.92 -27.53 21.89
N GLN A 447 6.62 -26.23 21.80
CA GLN A 447 6.83 -25.46 20.58
C GLN A 447 8.31 -25.30 20.23
N LEU A 448 9.15 -25.02 21.23
CA LEU A 448 10.59 -25.01 21.04
C LEU A 448 11.10 -26.37 20.53
N ALA A 449 10.59 -27.48 21.08
CA ALA A 449 10.95 -28.81 20.62
C ALA A 449 10.53 -29.09 19.17
N LYS A 450 9.41 -28.52 18.70
CA LYS A 450 9.01 -28.63 17.28
C LYS A 450 9.96 -27.88 16.37
N VAL A 451 10.34 -26.65 16.72
CA VAL A 451 11.27 -25.83 15.92
C VAL A 451 12.63 -26.53 15.77
N LEU A 452 13.16 -27.08 16.86
CA LEU A 452 14.46 -27.77 16.85
C LEU A 452 14.50 -29.03 15.96
N LYS A 453 13.35 -29.63 15.60
CA LYS A 453 13.32 -30.75 14.64
C LYS A 453 13.80 -30.33 13.24
N TYR A 454 13.59 -29.07 12.87
CA TYR A 454 13.97 -28.56 11.55
C TYR A 454 15.48 -28.27 11.45
N GLU A 455 16.20 -28.16 12.58
CA GLU A 455 17.67 -28.07 12.61
C GLU A 455 18.32 -29.30 11.94
N THR A 456 17.71 -30.48 12.12
CA THR A 456 18.25 -31.76 11.61
C THR A 456 17.94 -32.02 10.13
N ARG A 457 17.08 -31.22 9.49
CA ARG A 457 16.73 -31.35 8.07
C ARG A 457 17.78 -30.62 7.22
N SER A 458 18.86 -31.32 6.86
CA SER A 458 20.04 -30.80 6.16
C SER A 458 19.80 -30.19 4.75
N GLN A 459 18.57 -30.23 4.22
CA GLN A 459 18.22 -29.74 2.87
C GLN A 459 17.14 -28.65 2.86
N ALA A 460 16.59 -28.23 4.00
CA ALA A 460 15.54 -27.22 4.04
C ALA A 460 16.11 -25.80 3.85
N SER A 461 15.49 -24.99 2.99
CA SER A 461 15.86 -23.58 2.85
C SER A 461 15.64 -22.83 4.17
N LYS A 462 16.36 -21.74 4.41
CA LYS A 462 16.23 -20.98 5.68
C LYS A 462 14.82 -20.42 5.90
N LEU A 463 14.09 -20.11 4.82
CA LEU A 463 12.69 -19.72 4.88
C LEU A 463 11.78 -20.91 5.24
N ASP A 464 12.12 -22.13 4.80
CA ASP A 464 11.39 -23.35 5.22
C ASP A 464 11.52 -23.54 6.73
N ALA A 465 12.73 -23.40 7.28
CA ALA A 465 12.95 -23.48 8.72
C ALA A 465 12.19 -22.39 9.49
N THR A 466 11.88 -21.25 8.86
CA THR A 466 11.12 -20.15 9.46
C THR A 466 9.62 -20.40 9.46
N TYR A 467 9.05 -20.81 8.31
CA TYR A 467 7.60 -20.84 8.10
C TYR A 467 6.97 -22.23 8.22
N LEU A 468 7.66 -23.30 7.83
CA LEU A 468 7.09 -24.65 7.93
C LEU A 468 6.75 -25.06 9.36
N PRO A 469 7.50 -24.71 10.43
CA PRO A 469 7.08 -25.04 11.78
C PRO A 469 5.70 -24.45 12.15
N VAL A 470 5.38 -23.27 11.61
CA VAL A 470 4.09 -22.59 11.81
C VAL A 470 3.00 -23.25 10.96
N LEU A 471 3.28 -23.54 9.69
CA LEU A 471 2.30 -24.12 8.76
C LEU A 471 2.01 -25.59 9.05
N ASP A 472 3.04 -26.39 9.35
CA ASP A 472 2.89 -27.82 9.68
C ASP A 472 2.10 -28.01 10.98
N GLN A 473 2.04 -27.00 11.86
CA GLN A 473 1.18 -27.02 13.04
C GLN A 473 -0.31 -27.11 12.66
N LEU A 474 -0.73 -26.53 11.53
CA LEU A 474 -2.12 -26.64 11.05
C LEU A 474 -2.50 -28.10 10.76
N LEU A 475 -1.52 -28.97 10.47
CA LEU A 475 -1.74 -30.35 10.04
C LEU A 475 -1.60 -31.37 11.18
N VAL A 476 -1.33 -30.93 12.41
CA VAL A 476 -1.10 -31.83 13.56
C VAL A 476 -2.42 -32.43 14.02
N GLY A 477 -2.52 -33.76 14.03
CA GLY A 477 -3.70 -34.50 14.50
C GLY A 477 -4.82 -34.65 13.47
N VAL A 478 -4.60 -34.20 12.23
CA VAL A 478 -5.55 -34.25 11.11
C VAL A 478 -5.33 -35.51 10.27
N THR A 479 -6.40 -36.16 9.81
CA THR A 479 -6.30 -37.34 8.94
C THR A 479 -5.80 -36.97 7.53
N ILE A 480 -5.41 -37.97 6.72
CA ILE A 480 -4.88 -37.72 5.36
C ILE A 480 -5.93 -37.08 4.45
N SER A 481 -7.21 -37.45 4.61
CA SER A 481 -8.31 -36.88 3.80
C SER A 481 -8.57 -35.42 4.19
N GLU A 482 -8.73 -35.14 5.48
CA GLU A 482 -8.98 -33.78 6.00
C GLU A 482 -7.80 -32.83 5.76
N ARG A 483 -6.57 -33.37 5.66
CA ARG A 483 -5.37 -32.58 5.35
C ARG A 483 -5.47 -31.89 3.99
N ARG A 484 -6.00 -32.58 2.97
CA ARG A 484 -6.13 -32.00 1.63
C ARG A 484 -7.11 -30.84 1.66
N ASP A 485 -8.28 -31.07 2.24
CA ASP A 485 -9.37 -30.09 2.30
C ASP A 485 -8.92 -28.84 3.09
N LEU A 486 -8.21 -29.03 4.22
CA LEU A 486 -7.66 -27.95 5.01
C LEU A 486 -6.59 -27.13 4.27
N VAL A 487 -5.73 -27.78 3.48
CA VAL A 487 -4.71 -27.12 2.67
C VAL A 487 -5.34 -26.32 1.53
N GLU A 488 -6.41 -26.84 0.94
CA GLU A 488 -7.14 -26.17 -0.13
C GLU A 488 -7.89 -24.93 0.38
N GLU A 489 -8.59 -25.05 1.50
CA GLU A 489 -9.19 -23.91 2.19
C GLU A 489 -8.14 -22.88 2.66
N PHE A 490 -6.98 -23.35 3.14
CA PHE A 490 -5.86 -22.45 3.46
C PHE A 490 -5.42 -21.67 2.22
N ARG A 491 -5.24 -22.34 1.08
CA ARG A 491 -4.85 -21.69 -0.18
C ARG A 491 -5.90 -20.68 -0.62
N GLN A 492 -7.18 -20.98 -0.47
CA GLN A 492 -8.25 -20.05 -0.80
C GLN A 492 -8.21 -18.80 0.10
N VAL A 493 -8.17 -18.99 1.43
CA VAL A 493 -8.23 -17.89 2.40
C VAL A 493 -6.91 -17.11 2.46
N ILE A 494 -5.81 -17.79 2.75
CA ILE A 494 -4.49 -17.16 2.90
C ILE A 494 -3.95 -16.73 1.53
N GLY A 495 -4.19 -17.50 0.47
CA GLY A 495 -3.85 -17.08 -0.89
C GLY A 495 -4.53 -15.77 -1.27
N SER A 496 -5.81 -15.61 -0.94
CA SER A 496 -6.51 -14.33 -1.16
C SER A 496 -5.89 -13.19 -0.33
N ILE A 497 -5.58 -13.43 0.95
CA ILE A 497 -4.95 -12.42 1.82
C ILE A 497 -3.60 -11.94 1.27
N ILE A 498 -2.76 -12.85 0.74
CA ILE A 498 -1.42 -12.50 0.24
C ILE A 498 -1.41 -11.90 -1.17
N ILE A 499 -2.49 -12.09 -1.94
CA ILE A 499 -2.62 -11.62 -3.33
C ILE A 499 -3.37 -10.28 -3.39
N LEU A 500 -4.24 -9.97 -2.42
CA LEU A 500 -5.01 -8.73 -2.41
C LEU A 500 -4.13 -7.48 -2.48
N ALA A 501 -4.50 -6.57 -3.39
CA ALA A 501 -3.82 -5.27 -3.55
C ALA A 501 -4.02 -4.35 -2.34
N SER A 502 -5.07 -4.57 -1.54
CA SER A 502 -5.29 -3.86 -0.28
C SER A 502 -5.76 -4.84 0.80
N PRO A 503 -5.18 -4.79 2.01
CA PRO A 503 -5.61 -5.63 3.13
C PRO A 503 -7.10 -5.47 3.42
N LEU A 504 -7.83 -6.59 3.51
CA LEU A 504 -9.25 -6.61 3.83
C LEU A 504 -9.49 -7.15 5.24
N SER A 505 -10.63 -6.77 5.83
CA SER A 505 -11.07 -7.30 7.13
C SER A 505 -11.50 -8.76 7.03
N ALA A 506 -11.48 -9.49 8.15
CA ALA A 506 -11.95 -10.89 8.19
C ALA A 506 -13.37 -11.01 7.62
N THR A 507 -14.26 -10.11 8.04
CA THR A 507 -15.66 -10.04 7.57
C THR A 507 -15.77 -9.77 6.07
N SER A 508 -14.91 -8.89 5.53
CA SER A 508 -14.86 -8.60 4.10
C SER A 508 -14.35 -9.79 3.30
N LEU A 509 -13.38 -10.53 3.84
CA LEU A 509 -12.80 -11.73 3.23
C LEU A 509 -13.78 -12.90 3.24
N ASP A 510 -14.54 -13.11 4.33
CA ASP A 510 -15.58 -14.16 4.37
C ASP A 510 -16.59 -13.94 3.24
N ARG A 511 -17.04 -12.70 3.05
CA ARG A 511 -17.97 -12.31 1.97
C ARG A 511 -17.34 -12.42 0.59
N LEU A 512 -16.08 -11.98 0.43
CA LEU A 512 -15.38 -12.02 -0.85
C LEU A 512 -15.13 -13.46 -1.31
N LEU A 513 -14.83 -14.36 -0.38
CA LEU A 513 -14.51 -15.76 -0.65
C LEU A 513 -15.75 -16.67 -0.70
N GLY A 514 -16.93 -16.16 -0.38
CA GLY A 514 -18.16 -16.94 -0.31
C GLY A 514 -18.16 -18.02 0.79
N VAL A 515 -17.35 -17.83 1.84
CA VAL A 515 -17.23 -18.78 2.97
C VAL A 515 -18.10 -18.35 4.16
N PRO A 516 -18.52 -19.28 5.05
CA PRO A 516 -19.32 -18.92 6.23
C PRO A 516 -18.64 -17.88 7.12
N GLU A 517 -19.41 -16.95 7.68
CA GLU A 517 -18.89 -15.91 8.60
C GLU A 517 -18.12 -16.53 9.78
N GLY A 518 -16.89 -16.07 10.00
CA GLY A 518 -15.95 -16.60 10.99
C GLY A 518 -15.02 -17.70 10.47
N THR A 519 -15.12 -18.09 9.19
CA THR A 519 -14.19 -19.07 8.58
C THR A 519 -12.80 -18.49 8.44
N VAL A 520 -12.67 -17.25 7.97
CA VAL A 520 -11.38 -16.55 7.86
C VAL A 520 -10.74 -16.36 9.24
N ASP A 521 -11.50 -15.98 10.26
CA ASP A 521 -10.99 -15.88 11.64
C ASP A 521 -10.49 -17.23 12.14
N SER A 522 -11.28 -18.30 11.94
CA SER A 522 -10.90 -19.67 12.35
C SER A 522 -9.64 -20.18 11.64
N ARG A 523 -9.39 -19.76 10.39
CA ARG A 523 -8.21 -20.16 9.61
C ARG A 523 -6.98 -19.34 9.95
N THR A 524 -7.15 -18.09 10.39
CA THR A 524 -6.04 -17.21 10.76
C THR A 524 -5.64 -17.31 12.24
N ASP A 525 -6.46 -17.98 13.06
CA ASP A 525 -6.29 -18.17 14.51
C ASP A 525 -4.95 -18.80 14.96
N LEU A 526 -4.33 -19.63 14.12
CA LEU A 526 -3.03 -20.27 14.40
C LEU A 526 -1.86 -19.60 13.65
N LEU A 527 -2.13 -18.52 12.93
CA LEU A 527 -1.17 -17.82 12.07
C LEU A 527 -0.75 -16.46 12.64
N HIS A 528 -1.05 -16.15 13.91
CA HIS A 528 -0.68 -14.88 14.54
C HIS A 528 0.84 -14.62 14.61
N SER A 529 1.67 -15.64 14.40
CA SER A 529 3.12 -15.48 14.28
C SER A 529 3.57 -14.86 12.96
N VAL A 530 2.74 -14.97 11.90
CA VAL A 530 3.03 -14.50 10.52
C VAL A 530 2.00 -13.49 10.00
N LEU A 531 0.81 -13.44 10.58
CA LEU A 531 -0.27 -12.50 10.29
C LEU A 531 -0.57 -11.60 11.50
N SER A 532 -0.82 -10.32 11.25
CA SER A 532 -1.44 -9.42 12.18
C SER A 532 -2.96 -9.53 12.00
N VAL A 533 -3.61 -10.21 12.94
CA VAL A 533 -5.05 -10.38 12.96
C VAL A 533 -5.61 -9.46 14.05
N PRO A 534 -6.32 -8.39 13.69
CA PRO A 534 -6.84 -7.44 14.67
C PRO A 534 -7.99 -8.06 15.48
N SER A 535 -8.13 -7.65 16.74
CA SER A 535 -9.24 -8.11 17.60
C SER A 535 -10.61 -7.53 17.22
N ARG A 536 -10.63 -6.53 16.32
CA ARG A 536 -11.85 -5.92 15.79
C ARG A 536 -12.12 -6.47 14.39
N PRO A 537 -13.33 -6.99 14.13
CA PRO A 537 -13.66 -7.67 12.87
C PRO A 537 -13.69 -6.75 11.64
N ASP A 538 -13.74 -5.43 11.85
CA ASP A 538 -13.76 -4.41 10.78
C ASP A 538 -12.36 -3.96 10.36
N HIS A 539 -11.31 -4.39 11.07
CA HIS A 539 -9.93 -4.00 10.76
C HIS A 539 -9.28 -5.02 9.83
N PRO A 540 -8.37 -4.59 8.95
CA PRO A 540 -7.78 -5.47 7.96
C PRO A 540 -6.78 -6.46 8.55
N ILE A 541 -6.80 -7.70 8.04
CA ILE A 541 -5.76 -8.69 8.31
C ILE A 541 -4.53 -8.34 7.49
N ARG A 542 -3.35 -8.25 8.13
CA ARG A 542 -2.10 -7.83 7.49
C ARG A 542 -1.01 -8.89 7.59
N LEU A 543 -0.13 -8.95 6.60
CA LEU A 543 1.10 -9.75 6.69
C LEU A 543 2.08 -9.05 7.64
N LEU A 544 2.69 -9.80 8.57
CA LEU A 544 3.75 -9.24 9.41
C LEU A 544 5.05 -9.06 8.62
N HIS A 545 5.27 -9.92 7.62
CA HIS A 545 6.49 -9.94 6.83
C HIS A 545 6.19 -10.32 5.37
N LEU A 546 6.62 -9.47 4.43
CA LEU A 546 6.47 -9.72 3.00
C LEU A 546 7.16 -11.03 2.53
N SER A 547 8.22 -11.46 3.24
CA SER A 547 8.88 -12.75 2.95
C SER A 547 7.99 -13.98 3.18
N PHE A 548 6.90 -13.85 3.94
CA PHE A 548 5.91 -14.92 4.08
C PHE A 548 5.10 -15.08 2.80
N ARG A 549 4.70 -13.97 2.17
CA ARG A 549 4.13 -13.98 0.82
C ARG A 549 5.13 -14.58 -0.16
N ASP A 550 6.37 -14.06 -0.19
CA ASP A 550 7.43 -14.53 -1.10
C ASP A 550 7.63 -16.06 -0.97
N PHE A 551 7.54 -16.61 0.24
CA PHE A 551 7.62 -18.05 0.50
C PHE A 551 6.42 -18.85 -0.04
N LEU A 552 5.19 -18.31 0.04
CA LEU A 552 3.97 -19.01 -0.38
C LEU A 552 3.77 -18.98 -1.90
N VAL A 553 4.30 -17.97 -2.60
CA VAL A 553 4.20 -17.84 -4.07
C VAL A 553 5.46 -18.30 -4.81
N ASP A 554 6.49 -18.75 -4.09
CA ASP A 554 7.76 -19.20 -4.65
C ASP A 554 7.57 -20.38 -5.61
N THR A 555 7.79 -20.13 -6.91
CA THR A 555 7.59 -21.12 -7.98
C THR A 555 8.50 -22.32 -7.86
N GLU A 556 9.68 -22.20 -7.23
CA GLU A 556 10.59 -23.32 -7.01
C GLU A 556 10.05 -24.31 -5.96
N LYS A 557 9.03 -23.90 -5.19
CA LYS A 557 8.44 -24.71 -4.11
C LYS A 557 7.10 -25.34 -4.46
N ARG A 558 6.63 -25.20 -5.71
CA ARG A 558 5.36 -25.76 -6.18
C ARG A 558 5.18 -27.25 -5.86
N GLU A 559 6.24 -28.05 -6.01
CA GLU A 559 6.19 -29.50 -5.79
C GLU A 559 6.46 -29.91 -4.33
N THR A 560 7.08 -29.04 -3.53
CA THR A 560 7.61 -29.39 -2.20
C THR A 560 6.82 -28.75 -1.04
N ASN A 561 6.15 -27.62 -1.28
CA ASN A 561 5.35 -26.92 -0.29
C ASN A 561 3.84 -27.16 -0.53
N PRO A 562 3.14 -27.93 0.32
CA PRO A 562 1.71 -28.15 0.16
C PRO A 562 0.90 -26.87 0.31
N PHE A 563 1.42 -25.83 0.96
CA PHE A 563 0.74 -24.54 1.12
C PHE A 563 1.03 -23.53 0.01
N TRP A 564 1.75 -23.94 -1.05
CA TRP A 564 2.03 -23.07 -2.18
C TRP A 564 0.73 -22.54 -2.82
N VAL A 565 0.72 -21.26 -3.16
CA VAL A 565 -0.42 -20.54 -3.73
C VAL A 565 -0.09 -20.16 -5.17
N ASP A 566 -0.97 -20.58 -6.08
CA ASP A 566 -0.88 -20.22 -7.48
C ASP A 566 -1.43 -18.79 -7.69
N GLU A 567 -0.53 -17.82 -7.91
CA GLU A 567 -0.91 -16.43 -8.21
C GLU A 567 -1.69 -16.31 -9.55
N LYS A 568 -1.61 -17.33 -10.43
CA LYS A 568 -2.24 -17.40 -11.75
C LYS A 568 -3.72 -17.77 -11.70
N ASP A 569 -4.07 -18.71 -10.82
CA ASP A 569 -5.42 -19.25 -10.72
C ASP A 569 -6.38 -18.33 -9.94
N ALA A 570 -5.86 -17.41 -9.13
CA ALA A 570 -6.66 -16.53 -8.27
C ALA A 570 -7.22 -15.25 -8.94
N HIS A 571 -7.09 -15.05 -10.27
CA HIS A 571 -7.28 -13.73 -10.90
C HIS A 571 -7.98 -13.67 -12.31
N ASN A 572 -8.72 -14.66 -12.81
CA ASN A 572 -9.10 -14.85 -14.25
C ASN A 572 -10.17 -13.91 -14.90
N ASN A 573 -9.81 -13.15 -15.95
CA ASN A 573 -10.73 -12.30 -16.76
C ASN A 573 -10.71 -12.66 -18.28
N PHE A 574 -11.88 -12.67 -18.95
CA PHE A 574 -12.10 -13.01 -20.38
C PHE A 574 -12.63 -11.82 -21.21
N VAL A 575 -12.44 -11.76 -22.54
CA VAL A 575 -12.89 -10.64 -23.41
C VAL A 575 -13.59 -11.09 -24.71
N ALA A 576 -14.57 -10.30 -25.18
CA ALA A 576 -15.29 -10.53 -26.45
C ALA A 576 -15.73 -9.21 -27.12
N PHE A 577 -15.64 -9.13 -28.46
CA PHE A 577 -16.22 -8.03 -29.24
C PHE A 577 -17.64 -8.36 -29.71
N SER A 578 -18.49 -7.33 -29.85
CA SER A 578 -19.76 -7.46 -30.58
C SER A 578 -19.51 -7.67 -32.09
N HIS A 579 -20.46 -8.32 -32.76
CA HIS A 579 -20.35 -8.63 -34.21
C HIS A 579 -20.37 -7.39 -35.11
N ASP A 580 -20.99 -6.30 -34.65
CA ASP A 580 -20.91 -5.00 -35.31
C ASP A 580 -19.60 -4.23 -35.01
N SER A 581 -18.68 -4.81 -34.23
CA SER A 581 -17.40 -4.22 -33.79
C SER A 581 -17.53 -2.91 -33.00
N ARG A 582 -18.72 -2.59 -32.48
CA ARG A 582 -18.94 -1.33 -31.73
C ARG A 582 -18.67 -1.47 -30.24
N LEU A 583 -18.87 -2.65 -29.67
CA LEU A 583 -18.77 -2.90 -28.25
C LEU A 583 -17.70 -3.94 -27.95
N LEU A 584 -17.04 -3.79 -26.80
CA LEU A 584 -16.11 -4.74 -26.23
C LEU A 584 -16.58 -5.08 -24.81
N ALA A 585 -16.80 -6.35 -24.53
CA ALA A 585 -17.14 -6.85 -23.21
C ALA A 585 -15.92 -7.53 -22.57
N SER A 586 -15.77 -7.35 -21.26
CA SER A 586 -14.77 -8.04 -20.45
C SER A 586 -15.41 -8.64 -19.21
N ALA A 587 -15.25 -9.94 -19.03
CA ALA A 587 -15.55 -10.68 -17.82
C ALA A 587 -14.50 -10.40 -16.75
N SER A 588 -14.91 -10.34 -15.49
CA SER A 588 -14.02 -10.01 -14.39
C SER A 588 -14.27 -10.80 -13.12
N ASP A 589 -13.20 -11.07 -12.38
CA ASP A 589 -13.20 -11.65 -11.04
C ASP A 589 -13.83 -10.75 -9.96
N ASP A 590 -14.05 -9.47 -10.26
CA ASP A 590 -14.81 -8.56 -9.39
C ASP A 590 -16.33 -8.79 -9.45
N ASN A 591 -16.76 -9.92 -10.02
CA ASN A 591 -18.15 -10.31 -10.27
C ASN A 591 -18.89 -9.38 -11.25
N THR A 592 -18.17 -8.54 -12.00
CA THR A 592 -18.76 -7.62 -12.98
C THR A 592 -18.40 -7.97 -14.40
N VAL A 593 -19.25 -7.54 -15.33
CA VAL A 593 -18.89 -7.45 -16.75
C VAL A 593 -18.79 -5.98 -17.13
N LYS A 594 -17.68 -5.58 -17.76
CA LYS A 594 -17.54 -4.21 -18.25
C LYS A 594 -17.76 -4.18 -19.76
N VAL A 595 -18.54 -3.23 -20.23
CA VAL A 595 -18.81 -3.00 -21.65
C VAL A 595 -18.26 -1.63 -22.05
N TRP A 596 -17.46 -1.63 -23.09
CA TRP A 596 -16.75 -0.47 -23.61
C TRP A 596 -17.20 -0.20 -25.04
N ASP A 597 -17.18 1.07 -25.45
CA ASP A 597 -17.22 1.39 -26.87
C ASP A 597 -15.84 1.06 -27.47
N ALA A 598 -15.83 0.21 -28.48
CA ALA A 598 -14.60 -0.31 -29.08
C ALA A 598 -13.79 0.76 -29.82
N ALA A 599 -14.43 1.81 -30.33
CA ALA A 599 -13.76 2.86 -31.09
C ALA A 599 -13.17 3.95 -30.16
N THR A 600 -13.92 4.33 -29.13
CA THR A 600 -13.52 5.40 -28.21
C THR A 600 -12.82 4.90 -26.95
N GLY A 601 -12.96 3.62 -26.61
CA GLY A 601 -12.45 3.00 -25.38
C GLY A 601 -13.10 3.54 -24.12
N THR A 602 -14.25 4.20 -24.25
CA THR A 602 -14.98 4.73 -23.10
C THR A 602 -15.80 3.61 -22.48
N LEU A 603 -15.69 3.45 -21.17
CA LEU A 603 -16.55 2.57 -20.40
C LEU A 603 -17.99 3.03 -20.61
N GLN A 604 -18.80 2.20 -21.26
CA GLN A 604 -20.22 2.47 -21.45
C GLN A 604 -20.99 2.00 -20.23
N GLN A 605 -20.76 0.75 -19.80
CA GLN A 605 -21.53 0.12 -18.73
C GLN A 605 -20.64 -0.76 -17.84
N THR A 606 -20.94 -0.77 -16.54
CA THR A 606 -20.50 -1.83 -15.62
C THR A 606 -21.74 -2.63 -15.24
N LEU A 607 -21.79 -3.89 -15.67
CA LEU A 607 -22.88 -4.80 -15.46
C LEU A 607 -22.65 -5.54 -14.14
N GLU A 608 -23.36 -5.10 -13.12
CA GLU A 608 -23.32 -5.67 -11.77
C GLU A 608 -24.50 -6.62 -11.58
N GLY A 609 -24.26 -7.77 -10.95
CA GLY A 609 -25.35 -8.70 -10.60
C GLY A 609 -24.95 -10.15 -10.38
N HIS A 610 -23.74 -10.56 -10.80
CA HIS A 610 -23.19 -11.86 -10.40
C HIS A 610 -22.69 -11.82 -8.96
N SER A 611 -22.73 -12.97 -8.28
CA SER A 611 -22.20 -13.14 -6.92
C SER A 611 -20.90 -13.94 -6.86
N GLY A 612 -20.33 -14.29 -8.01
CA GLY A 612 -19.05 -14.96 -8.17
C GLY A 612 -18.33 -14.45 -9.42
N SER A 613 -17.08 -14.88 -9.62
CA SER A 613 -16.26 -14.45 -10.77
C SER A 613 -16.98 -14.74 -12.08
N VAL A 614 -16.81 -13.85 -13.07
CA VAL A 614 -17.31 -14.07 -14.41
C VAL A 614 -16.24 -14.77 -15.24
N SER A 615 -16.51 -16.03 -15.59
CA SER A 615 -15.60 -16.94 -16.28
C SER A 615 -15.71 -16.88 -17.81
N SER A 616 -16.77 -16.31 -18.38
CA SER A 616 -16.93 -16.25 -19.84
C SER A 616 -17.97 -15.20 -20.23
N VAL A 617 -17.74 -14.54 -21.36
CA VAL A 617 -18.68 -13.58 -21.96
C VAL A 617 -18.79 -13.84 -23.46
N ALA A 618 -19.99 -13.70 -24.01
CA ALA A 618 -20.25 -13.84 -25.43
C ALA A 618 -21.36 -12.89 -25.89
N PHE A 619 -21.17 -12.22 -27.03
CA PHE A 619 -22.25 -11.48 -27.68
C PHE A 619 -23.07 -12.40 -28.60
N SER A 620 -24.37 -12.12 -28.74
CA SER A 620 -25.18 -12.71 -29.80
C SER A 620 -24.73 -12.19 -31.17
N HIS A 621 -24.87 -13.00 -32.22
CA HIS A 621 -24.43 -12.63 -33.57
C HIS A 621 -25.19 -11.44 -34.16
N ASP A 622 -26.41 -11.19 -33.70
CA ASP A 622 -27.16 -9.97 -34.03
C ASP A 622 -26.75 -8.74 -33.19
N SER A 623 -25.74 -8.88 -32.32
CA SER A 623 -25.17 -7.87 -31.41
C SER A 623 -26.16 -7.24 -30.43
N LYS A 624 -27.34 -7.83 -30.22
CA LYS A 624 -28.35 -7.27 -29.31
C LYS A 624 -28.23 -7.76 -27.87
N LEU A 625 -27.71 -8.97 -27.67
CA LEU A 625 -27.59 -9.59 -26.36
C LEU A 625 -26.13 -9.85 -26.01
N LEU A 626 -25.84 -9.79 -24.72
CA LEU A 626 -24.58 -10.21 -24.13
C LEU A 626 -24.90 -11.26 -23.08
N ALA A 627 -24.20 -12.40 -23.10
CA ALA A 627 -24.29 -13.43 -22.07
C ALA A 627 -23.01 -13.42 -21.23
N SER A 628 -23.17 -13.68 -19.93
CA SER A 628 -22.07 -13.85 -18.98
C SER A 628 -22.25 -15.10 -18.14
N ALA A 629 -21.21 -15.92 -18.08
CA ALA A 629 -21.12 -17.13 -17.27
C ALA A 629 -20.36 -16.83 -15.98
N SER A 630 -20.77 -17.42 -14.86
CA SER A 630 -20.14 -17.16 -13.57
C SER A 630 -19.98 -18.39 -12.69
N ASP A 631 -19.03 -18.28 -11.76
CA ASP A 631 -18.83 -19.19 -10.64
C ASP A 631 -20.00 -19.21 -9.65
N ASP A 632 -20.94 -18.28 -9.74
CA ASP A 632 -22.20 -18.31 -8.97
C ASP A 632 -23.22 -19.34 -9.47
N ASN A 633 -22.82 -20.20 -10.42
CA ASN A 633 -23.65 -21.22 -11.07
C ASN A 633 -24.76 -20.64 -11.97
N THR A 634 -24.73 -19.35 -12.29
CA THR A 634 -25.75 -18.72 -13.15
C THR A 634 -25.15 -18.22 -14.46
N VAL A 635 -26.02 -18.08 -15.46
CA VAL A 635 -25.74 -17.30 -16.66
C VAL A 635 -26.65 -16.09 -16.66
N LYS A 636 -26.11 -14.89 -16.93
CA LYS A 636 -26.93 -13.69 -17.07
C LYS A 636 -26.93 -13.22 -18.51
N VAL A 637 -28.09 -12.80 -18.98
CA VAL A 637 -28.30 -12.23 -20.32
C VAL A 637 -28.65 -10.77 -20.17
N TRP A 638 -27.90 -9.91 -20.86
CA TRP A 638 -27.98 -8.47 -20.81
C TRP A 638 -28.35 -7.94 -22.18
N ASP A 639 -29.05 -6.81 -22.21
CA ASP A 639 -29.15 -6.01 -23.43
C ASP A 639 -27.78 -5.36 -23.71
N ALA A 640 -27.22 -5.63 -24.88
CA ALA A 640 -25.87 -5.18 -25.24
C ALA A 640 -25.78 -3.65 -25.34
N ALA A 641 -26.86 -2.98 -25.76
CA ALA A 641 -26.86 -1.54 -25.99
C ALA A 641 -27.09 -0.73 -24.71
N THR A 642 -27.98 -1.20 -23.84
CA THR A 642 -28.35 -0.49 -22.60
C THR A 642 -27.61 -1.00 -21.37
N GLY A 643 -27.06 -2.22 -21.42
CA GLY A 643 -26.48 -2.89 -20.25
C GLY A 643 -27.52 -3.36 -19.23
N THR A 644 -28.81 -3.35 -19.57
CA THR A 644 -29.84 -3.81 -18.62
C THR A 644 -29.89 -5.32 -18.55
N LEU A 645 -29.90 -5.88 -17.35
CA LEU A 645 -30.14 -7.31 -17.13
C LEU A 645 -31.52 -7.71 -17.65
N GLN A 646 -31.57 -8.60 -18.63
CA GLN A 646 -32.80 -9.11 -19.22
C GLN A 646 -33.23 -10.40 -18.51
N GLN A 647 -32.31 -11.34 -18.32
CA GLN A 647 -32.59 -12.65 -17.75
C GLN A 647 -31.47 -13.10 -16.81
N THR A 648 -31.85 -13.78 -15.72
CA THR A 648 -30.92 -14.63 -14.93
C THR A 648 -31.33 -16.07 -15.14
N LEU A 649 -30.43 -16.84 -15.75
CA LEU A 649 -30.63 -18.24 -16.13
C LEU A 649 -30.09 -19.12 -14.99
N GLU A 650 -31.00 -19.56 -14.13
CA GLU A 650 -30.70 -20.42 -12.99
C GLU A 650 -30.96 -21.89 -13.36
N GLY A 651 -30.10 -22.79 -12.91
CA GLY A 651 -30.32 -24.22 -13.07
C GLY A 651 -29.07 -25.09 -13.09
N HIS A 652 -27.87 -24.52 -13.23
CA HIS A 652 -26.62 -25.25 -13.01
C HIS A 652 -26.35 -25.42 -11.51
N SER A 653 -25.69 -26.52 -11.14
CA SER A 653 -25.32 -26.81 -9.73
C SER A 653 -23.83 -26.68 -9.46
N GLY A 654 -23.07 -26.11 -10.40
CA GLY A 654 -21.64 -25.87 -10.32
C GLY A 654 -21.26 -24.71 -11.23
N SER A 655 -20.04 -24.19 -11.06
CA SER A 655 -19.53 -23.02 -11.80
C SER A 655 -19.77 -23.20 -13.29
N VAL A 656 -20.27 -22.15 -13.94
CA VAL A 656 -20.42 -22.14 -15.39
C VAL A 656 -19.09 -21.69 -15.98
N SER A 657 -18.46 -22.51 -16.82
CA SER A 657 -17.10 -22.29 -17.33
C SER A 657 -17.07 -21.59 -18.68
N SER A 658 -18.12 -21.74 -19.49
CA SER A 658 -18.15 -21.24 -20.87
C SER A 658 -19.58 -21.00 -21.35
N VAL A 659 -19.79 -19.94 -22.12
CA VAL A 659 -21.06 -19.63 -22.81
C VAL A 659 -20.83 -19.35 -24.29
N ALA A 660 -21.78 -19.75 -25.13
CA ALA A 660 -21.76 -19.47 -26.57
C ALA A 660 -23.18 -19.29 -27.11
N PHE A 661 -23.38 -18.31 -28.00
CA PHE A 661 -24.61 -18.17 -28.78
C PHE A 661 -24.53 -19.00 -30.07
N SER A 662 -25.67 -19.52 -30.52
CA SER A 662 -25.81 -20.04 -31.89
C SER A 662 -25.69 -18.90 -32.90
N HIS A 663 -25.20 -19.19 -34.12
CA HIS A 663 -24.97 -18.16 -35.15
C HIS A 663 -26.25 -17.52 -35.67
N ASP A 664 -27.39 -18.20 -35.55
CA ASP A 664 -28.72 -17.62 -35.79
C ASP A 664 -29.25 -16.77 -34.62
N SER A 665 -28.48 -16.62 -33.53
CA SER A 665 -28.79 -15.90 -32.28
C SER A 665 -30.03 -16.39 -31.53
N ARG A 666 -30.53 -17.61 -31.82
CA ARG A 666 -31.75 -18.14 -31.21
C ARG A 666 -31.49 -18.93 -29.93
N LEU A 667 -30.34 -19.58 -29.84
CA LEU A 667 -29.98 -20.44 -28.72
C LEU A 667 -28.74 -19.89 -28.01
N LEU A 668 -28.71 -20.11 -26.70
CA LEU A 668 -27.55 -19.89 -25.85
C LEU A 668 -27.18 -21.23 -25.21
N ALA A 669 -25.91 -21.62 -25.27
CA ALA A 669 -25.41 -22.79 -24.56
C ALA A 669 -24.48 -22.38 -23.42
N SER A 670 -24.56 -23.10 -22.31
CA SER A 670 -23.71 -22.92 -21.14
C SER A 670 -23.12 -24.26 -20.69
N ALA A 671 -21.80 -24.30 -20.53
CA ALA A 671 -21.05 -25.44 -20.01
C ALA A 671 -20.71 -25.21 -18.54
N SER A 672 -20.81 -26.25 -17.72
CA SER A 672 -20.61 -26.14 -16.27
C SER A 672 -19.79 -27.28 -15.69
N TYR A 673 -19.21 -27.00 -14.53
CA TYR A 673 -18.54 -27.96 -13.66
C TYR A 673 -19.53 -28.95 -13.01
N ASP A 674 -20.84 -28.72 -13.15
CA ASP A 674 -21.85 -29.73 -12.83
C ASP A 674 -21.94 -30.89 -13.84
N LYS A 675 -21.03 -30.93 -14.82
CA LYS A 675 -20.89 -31.97 -15.84
C LYS A 675 -21.98 -31.94 -16.91
N THR A 676 -22.80 -30.89 -16.93
CA THR A 676 -23.87 -30.72 -17.92
C THR A 676 -23.61 -29.54 -18.83
N VAL A 677 -24.24 -29.58 -20.01
CA VAL A 677 -24.43 -28.40 -20.85
C VAL A 677 -25.91 -28.07 -20.86
N LYS A 678 -26.26 -26.80 -20.66
CA LYS A 678 -27.65 -26.35 -20.77
C LYS A 678 -27.83 -25.49 -22.02
N VAL A 679 -28.94 -25.72 -22.72
CA VAL A 679 -29.33 -24.93 -23.89
C VAL A 679 -30.59 -24.15 -23.55
N TRP A 680 -30.52 -22.85 -23.78
CA TRP A 680 -31.54 -21.87 -23.44
C TRP A 680 -32.04 -21.20 -24.71
N ASP A 681 -33.30 -20.78 -24.70
CA ASP A 681 -33.78 -19.82 -25.70
C ASP A 681 -33.16 -18.45 -25.39
N ALA A 682 -32.44 -17.88 -26.35
CA ALA A 682 -31.70 -16.64 -26.15
C ALA A 682 -32.62 -15.43 -25.89
N ALA A 683 -33.83 -15.41 -26.44
CA ALA A 683 -34.75 -14.29 -26.34
C ALA A 683 -35.56 -14.32 -25.05
N THR A 684 -36.01 -15.49 -24.62
CA THR A 684 -36.87 -15.66 -23.44
C THR A 684 -36.10 -16.06 -22.18
N GLY A 685 -34.88 -16.60 -22.31
CA GLY A 685 -34.12 -17.19 -21.21
C GLY A 685 -34.69 -18.51 -20.71
N THR A 686 -35.65 -19.12 -21.40
CA THR A 686 -36.22 -20.40 -20.96
C THR A 686 -35.24 -21.54 -21.24
N LEU A 687 -35.00 -22.39 -20.25
CA LEU A 687 -34.25 -23.64 -20.42
C LEU A 687 -34.98 -24.56 -21.41
N GLN A 688 -34.33 -24.87 -22.54
CA GLN A 688 -34.86 -25.77 -23.55
C GLN A 688 -34.39 -27.21 -23.31
N GLN A 689 -33.09 -27.39 -23.06
CA GLN A 689 -32.48 -28.72 -22.91
C GLN A 689 -31.44 -28.73 -21.80
N THR A 690 -31.35 -29.83 -21.06
CA THR A 690 -30.19 -30.18 -20.23
C THR A 690 -29.51 -31.38 -20.87
N LEU A 691 -28.29 -31.20 -21.35
CA LEU A 691 -27.49 -32.18 -22.05
C LEU A 691 -26.61 -32.91 -21.02
N GLU A 692 -27.08 -34.09 -20.62
CA GLU A 692 -26.39 -34.96 -19.68
C GLU A 692 -25.60 -36.03 -20.46
N GLY A 693 -24.38 -36.33 -20.00
CA GLY A 693 -23.59 -37.42 -20.57
C GLY A 693 -22.09 -37.34 -20.34
N HIS A 694 -21.54 -36.18 -19.96
CA HIS A 694 -20.15 -36.08 -19.52
C HIS A 694 -20.00 -36.62 -18.10
N SER A 695 -18.85 -37.25 -17.81
CA SER A 695 -18.57 -37.81 -16.48
C SER A 695 -17.78 -36.88 -15.57
N ASP A 696 -17.28 -35.77 -16.13
CA ASP A 696 -16.52 -34.73 -15.44
C ASP A 696 -16.91 -33.33 -15.94
N ALA A 697 -16.35 -32.28 -15.33
CA ALA A 697 -16.63 -30.89 -15.65
C ALA A 697 -16.51 -30.59 -17.15
N VAL A 698 -17.44 -29.79 -17.67
CA VAL A 698 -17.39 -29.32 -19.06
C VAL A 698 -16.59 -28.01 -19.08
N SER A 699 -15.56 -27.95 -19.91
CA SER A 699 -14.59 -26.85 -19.96
C SER A 699 -14.90 -25.82 -21.04
N SER A 700 -15.50 -26.25 -22.15
CA SER A 700 -15.75 -25.38 -23.30
C SER A 700 -16.96 -25.86 -24.11
N VAL A 701 -17.68 -24.91 -24.71
CA VAL A 701 -18.83 -25.17 -25.59
C VAL A 701 -18.75 -24.31 -26.85
N ALA A 702 -19.11 -24.85 -28.00
CA ALA A 702 -19.14 -24.14 -29.28
C ALA A 702 -20.27 -24.63 -30.19
N PHE A 703 -20.95 -23.70 -30.87
CA PHE A 703 -21.90 -24.03 -31.95
C PHE A 703 -21.18 -24.12 -33.30
N SER A 704 -21.65 -25.00 -34.19
CA SER A 704 -21.28 -24.96 -35.60
C SER A 704 -21.84 -23.70 -36.26
N HIS A 705 -21.17 -23.17 -37.29
CA HIS A 705 -21.57 -21.92 -37.94
C HIS A 705 -22.91 -22.01 -38.68
N ASP A 706 -23.34 -23.22 -39.06
CA ASP A 706 -24.69 -23.48 -39.56
C ASP A 706 -25.76 -23.60 -38.45
N SER A 707 -25.37 -23.45 -37.17
CA SER A 707 -26.20 -23.54 -35.95
C SER A 707 -26.87 -24.90 -35.73
N ARG A 708 -26.45 -25.96 -36.44
CA ARG A 708 -27.07 -27.28 -36.34
C ARG A 708 -26.48 -28.17 -35.26
N LEU A 709 -25.20 -28.01 -34.99
CA LEU A 709 -24.46 -28.84 -34.04
C LEU A 709 -23.95 -27.99 -32.88
N LEU A 710 -23.87 -28.62 -31.72
CA LEU A 710 -23.24 -28.08 -30.51
C LEU A 710 -22.15 -29.06 -30.10
N ALA A 711 -20.94 -28.57 -29.84
CA ALA A 711 -19.85 -29.38 -29.30
C ALA A 711 -19.54 -28.97 -27.87
N SER A 712 -19.26 -29.94 -27.01
CA SER A 712 -18.83 -29.74 -25.63
C SER A 712 -17.56 -30.51 -25.34
N ALA A 713 -16.56 -29.82 -24.80
CA ALA A 713 -15.30 -30.40 -24.33
C ALA A 713 -15.32 -30.58 -22.81
N SER A 714 -14.76 -31.67 -22.32
CA SER A 714 -14.78 -32.00 -20.89
C SER A 714 -13.44 -32.51 -20.38
N TYR A 715 -13.27 -32.37 -19.06
CA TYR A 715 -12.18 -32.97 -18.31
C TYR A 715 -12.26 -34.51 -18.24
N ASP A 716 -13.36 -35.11 -18.72
CA ASP A 716 -13.48 -36.56 -18.91
C ASP A 716 -12.71 -37.11 -20.13
N ASN A 717 -11.91 -36.27 -20.78
CA ASN A 717 -11.11 -36.55 -21.97
C ASN A 717 -11.94 -36.77 -23.25
N THR A 718 -13.24 -36.47 -23.24
CA THR A 718 -14.11 -36.61 -24.42
C THR A 718 -14.61 -35.28 -24.94
N VAL A 719 -14.96 -35.27 -26.22
CA VAL A 719 -15.79 -34.23 -26.82
C VAL A 719 -17.13 -34.86 -27.20
N LYS A 720 -18.24 -34.20 -26.86
CA LYS A 720 -19.58 -34.66 -27.28
C LYS A 720 -20.16 -33.69 -28.29
N VAL A 721 -20.78 -34.24 -29.33
CA VAL A 721 -21.48 -33.48 -30.36
C VAL A 721 -22.97 -33.77 -30.25
N TRP A 722 -23.75 -32.70 -30.16
CA TRP A 722 -25.18 -32.71 -29.93
C TRP A 722 -25.88 -32.04 -31.11
N ASP A 723 -27.09 -32.48 -31.42
CA ASP A 723 -27.98 -31.72 -32.28
C ASP A 723 -28.49 -30.50 -31.50
N ALA A 724 -28.22 -29.30 -32.02
CA ALA A 724 -28.49 -28.05 -31.31
C ALA A 724 -29.99 -27.81 -31.06
N ALA A 725 -30.86 -28.28 -31.96
CA ALA A 725 -32.31 -28.05 -31.89
C ALA A 725 -33.01 -29.01 -30.93
N THR A 726 -32.58 -30.27 -30.91
CA THR A 726 -33.22 -31.35 -30.14
C THR A 726 -32.50 -31.66 -28.84
N GLY A 727 -31.23 -31.26 -28.70
CA GLY A 727 -30.37 -31.65 -27.59
C GLY A 727 -29.98 -33.13 -27.59
N THR A 728 -30.20 -33.84 -28.71
CA THR A 728 -29.86 -35.26 -28.79
C THR A 728 -28.35 -35.44 -28.98
N LEU A 729 -27.74 -36.33 -28.19
CA LEU A 729 -26.33 -36.71 -28.38
C LEU A 729 -26.18 -37.44 -29.71
N GLN A 730 -25.42 -36.86 -30.64
CA GLN A 730 -25.14 -37.44 -31.95
C GLN A 730 -23.88 -38.29 -31.91
N GLN A 731 -22.80 -37.76 -31.32
CA GLN A 731 -21.50 -38.41 -31.27
C GLN A 731 -20.80 -38.22 -29.92
N THR A 732 -20.10 -39.25 -29.46
CA THR A 732 -19.07 -39.12 -28.41
C THR A 732 -17.72 -39.38 -29.06
N LEU A 733 -16.89 -38.34 -29.08
CA LEU A 733 -15.57 -38.35 -29.70
C LEU A 733 -14.54 -38.76 -28.65
N GLU A 734 -14.19 -40.04 -28.68
CA GLU A 734 -13.18 -40.64 -27.80
C GLU A 734 -11.83 -40.70 -28.51
N GLY A 735 -10.74 -40.45 -27.77
CA GLY A 735 -9.40 -40.60 -28.30
C GLY A 735 -8.33 -39.69 -27.68
N HIS A 736 -8.73 -38.68 -26.90
CA HIS A 736 -7.79 -37.94 -26.06
C HIS A 736 -7.45 -38.74 -24.80
N SER A 737 -6.21 -38.63 -24.33
CA SER A 737 -5.73 -39.29 -23.10
C SER A 737 -5.61 -38.33 -21.91
N GLY A 738 -6.02 -37.08 -22.09
CA GLY A 738 -6.02 -36.03 -21.09
C GLY A 738 -7.19 -35.08 -21.29
N SER A 739 -7.42 -34.23 -20.30
CA SER A 739 -8.57 -33.32 -20.26
C SER A 739 -8.62 -32.44 -21.50
N VAL A 740 -9.82 -32.30 -22.08
CA VAL A 740 -10.02 -31.44 -23.26
C VAL A 740 -10.25 -30.02 -22.76
N SER A 741 -9.41 -29.08 -23.20
CA SER A 741 -9.37 -27.70 -22.73
C SER A 741 -10.22 -26.76 -23.60
N SER A 742 -10.31 -27.03 -24.90
CA SER A 742 -10.95 -26.14 -25.87
C SER A 742 -11.49 -26.91 -27.08
N VAL A 743 -12.59 -26.42 -27.65
CA VAL A 743 -13.21 -26.96 -28.86
C VAL A 743 -13.62 -25.82 -29.81
N ALA A 744 -13.44 -26.00 -31.11
CA ALA A 744 -13.84 -25.03 -32.13
C ALA A 744 -14.29 -25.71 -33.43
N PHE A 745 -15.36 -25.21 -34.04
CA PHE A 745 -15.77 -25.60 -35.39
C PHE A 745 -15.05 -24.76 -36.46
N SER A 746 -14.78 -25.36 -37.62
CA SER A 746 -14.41 -24.60 -38.82
C SER A 746 -15.59 -23.74 -39.30
N HIS A 747 -15.31 -22.60 -39.93
CA HIS A 747 -16.36 -21.69 -40.40
C HIS A 747 -17.25 -22.28 -41.50
N ASP A 748 -16.75 -23.28 -42.23
CA ASP A 748 -17.57 -24.08 -43.16
C ASP A 748 -18.39 -25.20 -42.50
N SER A 749 -18.32 -25.30 -41.15
CA SER A 749 -19.02 -26.28 -40.29
C SER A 749 -18.68 -27.75 -40.56
N LYS A 750 -17.64 -28.06 -41.35
CA LYS A 750 -17.29 -29.45 -41.70
C LYS A 750 -16.34 -30.10 -40.72
N LEU A 751 -15.47 -29.31 -40.08
CA LEU A 751 -14.44 -29.82 -39.19
C LEU A 751 -14.69 -29.31 -37.76
N LEU A 752 -14.28 -30.14 -36.80
CA LEU A 752 -14.25 -29.83 -35.38
C LEU A 752 -12.82 -30.05 -34.88
N ALA A 753 -12.23 -29.09 -34.18
CA ALA A 753 -10.93 -29.23 -33.55
C ALA A 753 -11.08 -29.27 -32.03
N SER A 754 -10.28 -30.12 -31.38
CA SER A 754 -10.21 -30.24 -29.92
C SER A 754 -8.77 -30.18 -29.44
N ALA A 755 -8.50 -29.35 -28.43
CA ALA A 755 -7.21 -29.27 -27.73
C ALA A 755 -7.27 -29.98 -26.38
N SER A 756 -6.17 -30.61 -25.99
CA SER A 756 -6.09 -31.40 -24.78
C SER A 756 -4.77 -31.25 -24.03
N HIS A 757 -4.83 -31.59 -22.73
CA HIS A 757 -3.69 -31.77 -21.85
C HIS A 757 -2.84 -33.01 -22.20
N ASP A 758 -3.24 -33.81 -23.19
CA ASP A 758 -2.39 -34.86 -23.77
C ASP A 758 -1.37 -34.34 -24.80
N ASN A 759 -1.22 -33.03 -24.90
CA ASN A 759 -0.30 -32.32 -25.81
C ASN A 759 -0.68 -32.45 -27.30
N THR A 760 -1.87 -32.95 -27.62
CA THR A 760 -2.33 -33.12 -29.00
C THR A 760 -3.52 -32.22 -29.32
N VAL A 761 -3.66 -31.92 -30.62
CA VAL A 761 -4.91 -31.42 -31.20
C VAL A 761 -5.50 -32.50 -32.08
N LYS A 762 -6.79 -32.77 -31.95
CA LYS A 762 -7.49 -33.71 -32.82
C LYS A 762 -8.50 -32.97 -33.68
N VAL A 763 -8.53 -33.33 -34.96
CA VAL A 763 -9.48 -32.78 -35.94
C VAL A 763 -10.43 -33.90 -36.34
N TRP A 764 -11.72 -33.62 -36.23
CA TRP A 764 -12.81 -34.55 -36.46
C TRP A 764 -13.68 -34.04 -37.59
N ASP A 765 -14.29 -34.97 -38.32
CA ASP A 765 -15.40 -34.64 -39.19
C ASP A 765 -16.63 -34.32 -38.34
N ALA A 766 -17.18 -33.11 -38.49
CA ALA A 766 -18.25 -32.60 -37.64
C ALA A 766 -19.56 -33.41 -37.77
N ALA A 767 -19.85 -33.95 -38.95
CA ALA A 767 -21.11 -34.64 -39.22
C ALA A 767 -21.10 -36.10 -38.75
N THR A 768 -19.97 -36.78 -38.95
CA THR A 768 -19.81 -38.21 -38.66
C THR A 768 -19.12 -38.51 -37.34
N GLY A 769 -18.41 -37.53 -36.77
CA GLY A 769 -17.59 -37.69 -35.57
C GLY A 769 -16.31 -38.53 -35.80
N THR A 770 -15.96 -38.85 -37.04
CA THR A 770 -14.75 -39.63 -37.31
C THR A 770 -13.50 -38.77 -37.10
N LEU A 771 -12.50 -39.30 -36.40
CA LEU A 771 -11.18 -38.66 -36.29
C LEU A 771 -10.53 -38.61 -37.69
N GLN A 772 -10.29 -37.40 -38.19
CA GLN A 772 -9.64 -37.17 -39.48
C GLN A 772 -8.13 -37.02 -39.30
N GLN A 773 -7.70 -36.21 -38.33
CA GLN A 773 -6.28 -35.93 -38.09
C GLN A 773 -5.95 -35.92 -36.60
N MET A 774 -4.77 -36.44 -36.28
CA MET A 774 -4.13 -36.27 -34.97
C MET A 774 -2.88 -35.42 -35.17
N LEU A 775 -2.91 -34.21 -34.61
CA LEU A 775 -1.87 -33.21 -34.77
C LEU A 775 -0.93 -33.31 -33.57
N GLU A 776 0.16 -34.05 -33.76
CA GLU A 776 1.23 -34.22 -32.79
C GLU A 776 2.35 -33.22 -33.06
N GLY A 777 2.92 -32.64 -31.99
CA GLY A 777 4.08 -31.76 -32.12
C GLY A 777 4.27 -30.76 -31.00
N HIS A 778 3.26 -30.51 -30.16
CA HIS A 778 3.42 -29.76 -28.92
C HIS A 778 4.08 -30.62 -27.84
N SER A 779 4.91 -30.02 -26.98
CA SER A 779 5.61 -30.74 -25.91
C SER A 779 4.94 -30.60 -24.53
N ASP A 780 3.88 -29.80 -24.44
CA ASP A 780 3.10 -29.54 -23.23
C ASP A 780 1.63 -29.28 -23.61
N TRP A 781 0.78 -29.05 -22.60
CA TRP A 781 -0.67 -28.95 -22.74
C TRP A 781 -1.08 -27.95 -23.81
N VAL A 782 -2.05 -28.33 -24.65
CA VAL A 782 -2.65 -27.41 -25.61
C VAL A 782 -3.79 -26.68 -24.91
N SER A 783 -3.72 -25.36 -24.84
CA SER A 783 -4.62 -24.51 -24.07
C SER A 783 -5.81 -23.99 -24.89
N SER A 784 -5.61 -23.76 -26.19
CA SER A 784 -6.60 -23.12 -27.06
C SER A 784 -6.41 -23.53 -28.52
N VAL A 785 -7.53 -23.64 -29.25
CA VAL A 785 -7.55 -23.87 -30.71
C VAL A 785 -8.46 -22.86 -31.39
N ALA A 786 -8.09 -22.45 -32.61
CA ALA A 786 -8.90 -21.56 -33.43
C ALA A 786 -8.71 -21.87 -34.93
N PHE A 787 -9.81 -21.94 -35.68
CA PHE A 787 -9.76 -21.97 -37.14
C PHE A 787 -9.67 -20.55 -37.70
N SER A 788 -8.98 -20.40 -38.84
CA SER A 788 -9.08 -19.19 -39.65
C SER A 788 -10.49 -19.08 -40.26
N HIS A 789 -10.95 -17.85 -40.50
CA HIS A 789 -12.31 -17.61 -41.02
C HIS A 789 -12.54 -18.14 -42.44
N ASP A 790 -11.47 -18.33 -43.22
CA ASP A 790 -11.51 -19.04 -44.50
C ASP A 790 -11.50 -20.58 -44.36
N SER A 791 -11.45 -21.11 -43.13
CA SER A 791 -11.40 -22.53 -42.77
C SER A 791 -10.17 -23.29 -43.29
N ARG A 792 -9.12 -22.60 -43.75
CA ARG A 792 -7.93 -23.24 -44.34
C ARG A 792 -6.85 -23.56 -43.31
N LEU A 793 -6.75 -22.76 -42.26
CA LEU A 793 -5.72 -22.90 -41.24
C LEU A 793 -6.37 -23.21 -39.89
N LEU A 794 -5.63 -23.96 -39.07
CA LEU A 794 -5.93 -24.20 -37.67
C LEU A 794 -4.72 -23.74 -36.85
N ALA A 795 -4.94 -22.95 -35.81
CA ALA A 795 -3.91 -22.56 -34.87
C ALA A 795 -4.13 -23.23 -33.52
N SER A 796 -3.03 -23.63 -32.87
CA SER A 796 -3.02 -24.20 -31.53
C SER A 796 -2.01 -23.48 -30.64
N ALA A 797 -2.46 -23.05 -29.47
CA ALA A 797 -1.62 -22.46 -28.43
C ALA A 797 -1.29 -23.49 -27.36
N SER A 798 -0.06 -23.50 -26.86
CA SER A 798 0.39 -24.48 -25.88
C SER A 798 1.23 -23.89 -24.76
N TYR A 799 1.26 -24.62 -23.65
CA TYR A 799 2.12 -24.38 -22.50
C TYR A 799 3.61 -24.61 -22.81
N ASP A 800 3.94 -25.16 -23.98
CA ASP A 800 5.31 -25.25 -24.49
C ASP A 800 5.88 -23.91 -25.01
N ASN A 801 5.15 -22.82 -24.81
CA ASN A 801 5.47 -21.46 -25.25
C ASN A 801 5.37 -21.24 -26.76
N THR A 802 4.81 -22.17 -27.53
CA THR A 802 4.68 -22.04 -28.98
C THR A 802 3.22 -21.93 -29.42
N VAL A 803 3.04 -21.32 -30.58
CA VAL A 803 1.81 -21.46 -31.37
C VAL A 803 2.14 -22.26 -32.61
N LYS A 804 1.34 -23.28 -32.93
CA LYS A 804 1.49 -24.05 -34.17
C LYS A 804 0.34 -23.76 -35.10
N VAL A 805 0.67 -23.58 -36.38
CA VAL A 805 -0.30 -23.36 -37.46
C VAL A 805 -0.27 -24.57 -38.38
N TRP A 806 -1.44 -25.14 -38.61
CA TRP A 806 -1.66 -26.37 -39.34
C TRP A 806 -2.56 -26.10 -40.54
N ASP A 807 -2.37 -26.85 -41.61
CA ASP A 807 -3.36 -26.91 -42.69
C ASP A 807 -4.57 -27.71 -42.19
N ALA A 808 -5.75 -27.09 -42.19
CA ALA A 808 -6.96 -27.66 -41.62
C ALA A 808 -7.43 -28.94 -42.32
N ALA A 809 -7.19 -29.06 -43.63
CA ALA A 809 -7.67 -30.18 -44.43
C ALA A 809 -6.74 -31.40 -44.35
N THR A 810 -5.43 -31.16 -44.37
CA THR A 810 -4.41 -32.22 -44.42
C THR A 810 -3.81 -32.53 -43.06
N GLY A 811 -3.96 -31.66 -42.06
CA GLY A 811 -3.32 -31.79 -40.75
C GLY A 811 -1.80 -31.56 -40.77
N THR A 812 -1.24 -31.11 -41.89
CA THR A 812 0.19 -30.84 -41.98
C THR A 812 0.57 -29.59 -41.16
N LEU A 813 1.62 -29.69 -40.36
CA LEU A 813 2.22 -28.54 -39.68
C LEU A 813 2.81 -27.59 -40.72
N GLN A 814 2.27 -26.38 -40.81
CA GLN A 814 2.77 -25.34 -41.71
C GLN A 814 3.83 -24.48 -41.03
N GLN A 815 3.56 -24.03 -39.81
CA GLN A 815 4.46 -23.13 -39.07
C GLN A 815 4.51 -23.50 -37.59
N THR A 816 5.69 -23.36 -36.98
CA THR A 816 5.84 -23.25 -35.51
C THR A 816 6.28 -21.83 -35.21
N LEU A 817 5.41 -21.09 -34.52
CA LEU A 817 5.60 -19.69 -34.16
C LEU A 817 6.31 -19.65 -32.80
N GLU A 818 7.62 -19.48 -32.86
CA GLU A 818 8.49 -19.37 -31.69
C GLU A 818 8.75 -17.90 -31.38
N GLY A 819 8.78 -17.55 -30.10
CA GLY A 819 9.09 -16.19 -29.66
C GLY A 819 8.46 -15.77 -28.35
N HIS A 820 7.47 -16.51 -27.84
CA HIS A 820 6.99 -16.33 -26.47
C HIS A 820 7.95 -16.99 -25.47
N SER A 821 8.14 -16.35 -24.32
CA SER A 821 8.99 -16.88 -23.23
C SER A 821 8.19 -17.51 -22.10
N GLY A 822 6.89 -17.71 -22.30
CA GLY A 822 5.97 -18.32 -21.35
C GLY A 822 4.79 -18.98 -22.07
N ALA A 823 4.03 -19.78 -21.32
CA ALA A 823 2.89 -20.55 -21.83
C ALA A 823 1.93 -19.68 -22.63
N VAL A 824 1.54 -20.13 -23.82
CA VAL A 824 0.54 -19.43 -24.62
C VAL A 824 -0.83 -19.92 -24.20
N ARG A 825 -1.71 -18.99 -23.80
CA ARG A 825 -3.03 -19.32 -23.24
C ARG A 825 -4.17 -19.20 -24.23
N SER A 826 -4.04 -18.30 -25.19
CA SER A 826 -5.12 -17.97 -26.11
C SER A 826 -4.55 -17.63 -27.48
N VAL A 827 -5.27 -18.07 -28.52
CA VAL A 827 -4.97 -17.77 -29.92
C VAL A 827 -6.25 -17.38 -30.64
N ALA A 828 -6.17 -16.38 -31.52
CA ALA A 828 -7.30 -15.93 -32.32
C ALA A 828 -6.85 -15.47 -33.71
N PHE A 829 -7.59 -15.87 -34.75
CA PHE A 829 -7.42 -15.30 -36.09
C PHE A 829 -8.22 -14.01 -36.23
N SER A 830 -7.65 -13.06 -36.98
CA SER A 830 -8.41 -11.93 -37.53
C SER A 830 -9.48 -12.42 -38.51
N HIS A 831 -10.58 -11.66 -38.64
CA HIS A 831 -11.73 -12.04 -39.46
C HIS A 831 -11.41 -12.08 -40.96
N ASP A 832 -10.38 -11.37 -41.41
CA ASP A 832 -9.88 -11.44 -42.78
C ASP A 832 -8.87 -12.58 -43.00
N SER A 833 -8.62 -13.39 -41.98
CA SER A 833 -7.70 -14.53 -41.93
C SER A 833 -6.23 -14.20 -42.21
N LYS A 834 -5.83 -12.92 -42.21
CA LYS A 834 -4.43 -12.53 -42.52
C LYS A 834 -3.53 -12.49 -41.31
N LEU A 835 -4.08 -12.11 -40.15
CA LEU A 835 -3.34 -12.01 -38.89
C LEU A 835 -3.78 -13.08 -37.90
N LEU A 836 -2.84 -13.49 -37.07
CA LEU A 836 -3.02 -14.37 -35.91
C LEU A 836 -2.50 -13.65 -34.67
N ALA A 837 -3.27 -13.63 -33.59
CA ALA A 837 -2.84 -13.08 -32.31
C ALA A 837 -2.67 -14.19 -31.28
N SER A 838 -1.66 -14.07 -30.42
CA SER A 838 -1.40 -14.99 -29.32
C SER A 838 -1.13 -14.23 -28.03
N ALA A 839 -1.75 -14.68 -26.94
CA ALA A 839 -1.56 -14.13 -25.59
C ALA A 839 -0.79 -15.13 -24.72
N SER A 840 0.23 -14.65 -24.00
CA SER A 840 1.15 -15.50 -23.26
C SER A 840 1.38 -15.07 -21.81
N ASP A 841 1.82 -16.05 -21.02
CA ASP A 841 2.37 -15.90 -19.68
C ASP A 841 3.57 -14.96 -19.59
N ASP A 842 4.22 -14.64 -20.71
CA ASP A 842 5.33 -13.68 -20.78
C ASP A 842 4.91 -12.20 -20.75
N LYS A 843 3.61 -11.93 -20.53
CA LYS A 843 3.03 -10.56 -20.47
C LYS A 843 2.93 -9.85 -21.81
N THR A 844 3.20 -10.55 -22.91
CA THR A 844 3.11 -10.00 -24.25
C THR A 844 1.94 -10.59 -25.02
N VAL A 845 1.42 -9.80 -25.96
CA VAL A 845 0.59 -10.30 -27.05
C VAL A 845 1.39 -10.20 -28.33
N LYS A 846 1.46 -11.28 -29.10
CA LYS A 846 2.17 -11.28 -30.38
C LYS A 846 1.17 -11.37 -31.52
N VAL A 847 1.41 -10.58 -32.56
CA VAL A 847 0.65 -10.60 -33.81
C VAL A 847 1.55 -11.15 -34.90
N TRP A 848 1.07 -12.16 -35.58
CA TRP A 848 1.77 -12.92 -36.60
C TRP A 848 1.02 -12.80 -37.93
N ASP A 849 1.75 -12.85 -39.03
CA ASP A 849 1.15 -13.09 -40.33
C ASP A 849 0.74 -14.56 -40.43
N ALA A 850 -0.54 -14.82 -40.67
CA ALA A 850 -1.12 -16.16 -40.65
C ALA A 850 -0.57 -17.09 -41.74
N ALA A 851 -0.19 -16.53 -42.90
CA ALA A 851 0.27 -17.31 -44.04
C ALA A 851 1.76 -17.68 -43.95
N THR A 852 2.58 -16.74 -43.47
CA THR A 852 4.04 -16.87 -43.43
C THR A 852 4.56 -17.28 -42.05
N GLY A 853 3.76 -17.11 -40.99
CA GLY A 853 4.19 -17.30 -39.61
C GLY A 853 5.17 -16.24 -39.12
N THR A 854 5.35 -15.14 -39.85
CA THR A 854 6.29 -14.09 -39.46
C THR A 854 5.71 -13.25 -38.34
N LEU A 855 6.50 -13.01 -37.28
CA LEU A 855 6.13 -12.09 -36.21
C LEU A 855 6.06 -10.67 -36.77
N GLN A 856 4.86 -10.09 -36.77
CA GLN A 856 4.63 -8.71 -37.24
C GLN A 856 4.82 -7.72 -36.11
N GLN A 857 4.21 -7.99 -34.94
CA GLN A 857 4.24 -7.09 -33.79
C GLN A 857 4.38 -7.86 -32.49
N THR A 858 5.13 -7.30 -31.54
CA THR A 858 5.07 -7.67 -30.12
C THR A 858 4.45 -6.51 -29.36
N LEU A 859 3.26 -6.74 -28.83
CA LEU A 859 2.46 -5.77 -28.10
C LEU A 859 2.82 -5.89 -26.63
N GLU A 860 3.64 -4.94 -26.17
CA GLU A 860 4.09 -4.83 -24.79
C GLU A 860 3.30 -3.74 -24.06
N GLY A 861 3.01 -3.96 -22.79
CA GLY A 861 2.33 -2.97 -21.96
C GLY A 861 1.44 -3.54 -20.86
N HIS A 862 1.16 -4.84 -20.90
CA HIS A 862 0.56 -5.53 -19.76
C HIS A 862 1.60 -5.76 -18.67
N SER A 863 1.24 -5.51 -17.40
CA SER A 863 2.16 -5.72 -16.25
C SER A 863 2.12 -7.15 -15.72
N SER A 864 1.19 -7.96 -16.22
CA SER A 864 1.02 -9.39 -15.93
C SER A 864 0.67 -10.17 -17.21
N TRP A 865 0.52 -11.49 -17.12
CA TRP A 865 0.34 -12.34 -18.30
C TRP A 865 -0.91 -12.06 -19.12
N GLY A 866 -0.79 -12.21 -20.44
CA GLY A 866 -1.91 -12.16 -21.37
C GLY A 866 -2.74 -13.43 -21.29
N ARG A 867 -4.04 -13.28 -21.04
CA ARG A 867 -4.96 -14.40 -20.84
C ARG A 867 -5.83 -14.70 -22.05
N SER A 868 -6.38 -13.67 -22.67
CA SER A 868 -7.32 -13.80 -23.80
C SER A 868 -7.06 -12.72 -24.83
N VAL A 869 -7.21 -13.09 -26.10
CA VAL A 869 -7.14 -12.16 -27.24
C VAL A 869 -8.34 -12.35 -28.14
N ALA A 870 -8.85 -11.24 -28.68
CA ALA A 870 -9.94 -11.26 -29.64
C ALA A 870 -9.76 -10.14 -30.66
N PHE A 871 -9.98 -10.42 -31.93
CA PHE A 871 -10.05 -9.38 -32.97
C PHE A 871 -11.48 -8.84 -33.08
N SER A 872 -11.61 -7.55 -33.42
CA SER A 872 -12.87 -7.00 -33.91
C SER A 872 -13.29 -7.70 -35.21
N HIS A 873 -14.59 -7.70 -35.51
CA HIS A 873 -15.13 -8.34 -36.71
C HIS A 873 -14.71 -7.63 -38.00
N ASP A 874 -14.36 -6.35 -37.93
CA ASP A 874 -13.75 -5.61 -39.04
C ASP A 874 -12.23 -5.81 -39.17
N SER A 875 -11.62 -6.65 -38.31
CA SER A 875 -10.18 -6.95 -38.24
C SER A 875 -9.27 -5.76 -37.96
N LYS A 876 -9.80 -4.59 -37.58
CA LYS A 876 -8.97 -3.39 -37.35
C LYS A 876 -8.46 -3.27 -35.93
N LEU A 877 -9.17 -3.83 -34.96
CA LEU A 877 -8.83 -3.75 -33.55
C LEU A 877 -8.52 -5.14 -33.01
N LEU A 878 -7.61 -5.19 -32.05
CA LEU A 878 -7.28 -6.36 -31.26
C LEU A 878 -7.48 -5.98 -29.78
N ALA A 879 -8.27 -6.74 -29.05
CA ALA A 879 -8.37 -6.61 -27.59
C ALA A 879 -7.53 -7.70 -26.94
N SER A 880 -6.82 -7.34 -25.88
CA SER A 880 -6.11 -8.26 -25.02
C SER A 880 -6.49 -8.05 -23.57
N ALA A 881 -6.84 -9.14 -22.89
CA ALA A 881 -7.07 -9.16 -21.45
C ALA A 881 -5.86 -9.74 -20.74
N SER A 882 -5.49 -9.12 -19.62
CA SER A 882 -4.39 -9.59 -18.77
C SER A 882 -4.81 -9.70 -17.31
N ALA A 883 -4.03 -10.47 -16.56
CA ALA A 883 -4.14 -10.57 -15.11
C ALA A 883 -3.78 -9.28 -14.36
N ASP A 884 -3.29 -8.25 -15.07
CA ASP A 884 -3.07 -6.93 -14.49
C ASP A 884 -4.36 -6.12 -14.31
N LYS A 885 -5.54 -6.72 -14.55
CA LYS A 885 -6.86 -6.10 -14.47
C LYS A 885 -7.12 -5.07 -15.57
N THR A 886 -6.33 -5.08 -16.65
CA THR A 886 -6.52 -4.19 -17.79
C THR A 886 -6.95 -4.96 -19.04
N VAL A 887 -7.75 -4.28 -19.86
CA VAL A 887 -8.06 -4.71 -21.22
C VAL A 887 -7.49 -3.67 -22.16
N LYS A 888 -6.50 -4.06 -22.95
CA LYS A 888 -5.86 -3.16 -23.90
C LYS A 888 -6.44 -3.37 -25.28
N VAL A 889 -6.73 -2.25 -25.95
CA VAL A 889 -7.19 -2.25 -27.33
C VAL A 889 -6.07 -1.70 -28.21
N TRP A 890 -5.70 -2.47 -29.21
CA TRP A 890 -4.61 -2.22 -30.13
C TRP A 890 -5.16 -2.07 -31.54
N ASP A 891 -4.54 -1.22 -32.35
CA ASP A 891 -4.72 -1.26 -33.78
C ASP A 891 -4.02 -2.51 -34.34
N ALA A 892 -4.78 -3.38 -34.99
CA ALA A 892 -4.33 -4.70 -35.43
C ALA A 892 -3.21 -4.63 -36.49
N ALA A 893 -3.19 -3.58 -37.32
CA ALA A 893 -2.24 -3.43 -38.41
C ALA A 893 -0.90 -2.85 -37.94
N THR A 894 -0.95 -1.86 -37.06
CA THR A 894 0.22 -1.10 -36.60
C THR A 894 0.75 -1.58 -35.25
N GLY A 895 -0.04 -2.34 -34.49
CA GLY A 895 0.29 -2.73 -33.12
C GLY A 895 0.31 -1.57 -32.12
N THR A 896 -0.20 -0.40 -32.50
CA THR A 896 -0.25 0.75 -31.58
C THR A 896 -1.36 0.57 -30.56
N LEU A 897 -1.00 0.75 -29.29
CA LEU A 897 -1.97 0.81 -28.19
C LEU A 897 -2.88 2.01 -28.41
N GLN A 898 -4.16 1.75 -28.64
CA GLN A 898 -5.18 2.80 -28.80
C GLN A 898 -5.72 3.19 -27.43
N GLN A 899 -6.03 2.22 -26.57
CA GLN A 899 -6.60 2.43 -25.23
C GLN A 899 -6.17 1.33 -24.23
N THR A 900 -6.24 1.62 -22.93
CA THR A 900 -6.00 0.70 -21.80
C THR A 900 -7.16 0.78 -20.82
#